data_AF-A0A812BBI4-F1
#
_entry.id   AF-A0A812BBI4-F1
#
_cell.length_a   1.000
_cell.length_b   1.000
_cell.length_c   1.000
_cell.angle_alpha   90.00
_cell.angle_beta   90.00
_cell.angle_gamma   90.00
#
_symmetry.space_group_name_H-M   'P 1'
#
loop_
_entity.id
_entity.type
_entity.pdbx_description
1 polymer ?
#
loop_
_entity_poly.entity_id
_entity_poly.type
_entity_poly.pdbx_seq_one_letter_code
_entity_poly.pdbx_strand_id
1 'polypeptide(L)'
;MSFRNSTVFVLATKTLPPGTVQICHIVILFISLLATTLPFCLADVIIYNIKTYSEALIAPSPLRRGKNPPCRPCLSEECKMGIIRASSATVASLYITFLAFVILCISNFVPANGPFEIDNFDYGIAFLLLSVSGLLSGFTSGDANDPFLRALLLCLCAMWGALGTFYITRDLTGPDLAPLSEALFPGYGAFFFIFLIFGFVCLQHQQFHTAVLALSLFLCCIFEIASLWRPVRMSVGSYYLLLGVMVLYMAVKMLVDKLQGKNYKQIDKRLPTENKYSNDYMAVGYAMDTVALTAFASHVTGITNIASNGFMWVGSAGIFQTICGLVAIRRKDPYYGTFFNLYGIFWCAVAFHLGLNYFSAAYDLPLLTVNIFFAVVFVLTSVIALTQELFHSIQNVLMAVFTISICVNGIQGHFLGGMGCVCFLFSLYGLAAHAGRLKQTRHKLPLGRRLFDRTQLKQYLTIRLSWCARFIYGKRQAGKNKSKFDHKLFSTNFSDMGYSKYINLDTIGFAVNAVASLSILWVPANFTLLTLPWVSIVGGVVQMMVGCVCFGRGLTFESCAFIVFGTMWLILGTARSLGTLALDNSVAMSVCSIAYMITGLLLIGLSLVISKAWFLVTFLFELIALAFLLNSLTVPSYASYEVIVVLPFAFVSLYCFLAAAFKSIWGRELLPTGTPIIQVSYLHSQGNRAFWAHAQKQSGVKGLQVSFSLLSLSLSK
;
A
#
# COMPACT_ATOMS: atom_id res chain seq x y z
N MET A 1 1.19 28.17 -4.58
CA MET A 1 0.20 28.57 -3.55
C MET A 1 0.17 27.64 -2.34
N SER A 2 0.58 26.37 -2.47
CA SER A 2 0.66 25.40 -1.36
C SER A 2 1.44 25.86 -0.11
N PHE A 3 2.48 26.69 -0.24
CA PHE A 3 3.25 27.22 0.91
C PHE A 3 2.56 28.36 1.69
N ARG A 4 1.53 29.02 1.13
CA ARG A 4 0.87 30.16 1.80
C ARG A 4 -0.24 29.71 2.76
N ASN A 5 -0.76 28.49 2.60
CA ASN A 5 -1.69 27.86 3.54
C ASN A 5 -0.96 27.29 4.77
N SER A 6 0.35 27.01 4.68
CA SER A 6 1.19 26.70 5.83
C SER A 6 1.21 27.86 6.83
N THR A 7 1.20 29.11 6.35
CA THR A 7 1.13 30.31 7.22
C THR A 7 -0.19 30.44 7.99
N VAL A 8 -1.31 29.94 7.46
CA VAL A 8 -2.61 30.00 8.15
C VAL A 8 -2.69 28.94 9.26
N PHE A 9 -2.05 27.77 9.06
CA PHE A 9 -1.93 26.75 10.12
C PHE A 9 -0.86 27.11 11.17
N VAL A 10 0.23 27.78 10.77
CA VAL A 10 1.28 28.29 11.67
C VAL A 10 0.78 29.43 12.58
N LEU A 11 -0.28 30.14 12.17
CA LEU A 11 -0.94 31.14 13.03
C LEU A 11 -1.85 30.50 14.10
N ALA A 12 -2.36 29.29 13.87
CA ALA A 12 -3.13 28.53 14.87
C ALA A 12 -2.23 27.78 15.89
N THR A 13 -0.94 27.58 15.59
CA THR A 13 0.01 26.89 16.48
C THR A 13 0.60 27.78 17.58
N LYS A 14 0.31 29.09 17.59
CA LYS A 14 0.81 30.01 18.64
C LYS A 14 0.08 29.91 19.98
N THR A 15 -1.05 29.20 20.04
CA THR A 15 -1.87 29.06 21.26
C THR A 15 -1.88 27.64 21.83
N LEU A 16 -1.14 26.71 21.25
CA LEU A 16 -1.11 25.32 21.68
C LEU A 16 0.14 25.03 22.54
N PRO A 17 0.04 24.15 23.55
CA PRO A 17 1.18 23.79 24.39
C PRO A 17 2.35 23.22 23.55
N PRO A 18 3.61 23.35 24.00
CA PRO A 18 4.79 23.02 23.20
C PRO A 18 4.80 21.59 22.63
N GLY A 19 4.17 20.62 23.30
CA GLY A 19 3.99 19.26 22.78
C GLY A 19 3.09 19.17 21.54
N THR A 20 2.13 20.08 21.36
CA THR A 20 1.21 20.05 20.21
C THR A 20 1.83 20.59 18.92
N VAL A 21 2.80 21.50 19.02
CA VAL A 21 3.54 22.01 17.86
C VAL A 21 4.37 20.89 17.23
N GLN A 22 5.06 20.11 18.06
CA GLN A 22 5.81 18.93 17.60
C GLN A 22 4.87 17.88 16.98
N ILE A 23 3.69 17.66 17.56
CA ILE A 23 2.68 16.75 17.00
C ILE A 23 2.15 17.24 15.65
N CYS A 24 1.90 18.55 15.48
CA CYS A 24 1.54 19.12 14.17
C CYS A 24 2.64 18.88 13.14
N HIS A 25 3.92 18.98 13.50
CA HIS A 25 5.03 18.65 12.61
C HIS A 25 5.08 17.16 12.25
N ILE A 26 4.79 16.23 13.17
CA ILE A 26 4.69 14.78 12.89
C ILE A 26 3.58 14.51 11.89
N VAL A 27 2.41 15.10 12.12
CA VAL A 27 1.24 14.96 11.25
C VAL A 27 1.55 15.52 9.88
N ILE A 28 2.18 16.69 9.80
CA ILE A 28 2.61 17.30 8.54
C ILE A 28 3.68 16.46 7.87
N LEU A 29 4.66 15.90 8.59
CA LEU A 29 5.70 15.04 8.02
C LEU A 29 5.13 13.75 7.48
N PHE A 30 4.29 13.06 8.24
CA PHE A 30 3.70 11.79 7.86
C PHE A 30 2.67 11.99 6.73
N ILE A 31 1.84 13.03 6.81
CA ILE A 31 0.95 13.45 5.71
C ILE A 31 1.77 13.91 4.51
N SER A 32 2.90 14.60 4.65
CA SER A 32 3.73 15.02 3.51
C SER A 32 4.46 13.84 2.89
N LEU A 33 4.94 12.86 3.67
CA LEU A 33 5.56 11.63 3.18
C LEU A 33 4.56 10.78 2.37
N LEU A 34 3.32 10.71 2.85
CA LEU A 34 2.23 10.05 2.16
C LEU A 34 1.73 10.89 0.97
N ALA A 35 1.50 12.19 1.13
CA ALA A 35 1.07 13.12 0.09
C ALA A 35 2.15 13.42 -0.96
N THR A 36 3.41 13.04 -0.75
CA THR A 36 4.46 13.03 -1.79
C THR A 36 4.61 11.67 -2.46
N THR A 37 3.96 10.61 -1.96
CA THR A 37 3.94 9.29 -2.62
C THR A 37 2.58 9.01 -3.30
N LEU A 38 1.52 9.68 -2.86
CA LEU A 38 0.13 9.46 -3.28
C LEU A 38 -0.33 10.14 -4.57
N PRO A 39 -0.04 11.43 -4.81
CA PRO A 39 -0.32 12.09 -6.08
C PRO A 39 0.39 11.38 -7.23
N PHE A 40 1.40 10.55 -6.94
CA PHE A 40 2.11 9.76 -7.91
C PHE A 40 1.43 8.43 -8.24
N CYS A 41 0.70 7.79 -7.33
CA CYS A 41 -0.21 6.69 -7.73
C CYS A 41 -1.32 7.23 -8.63
N LEU A 42 -1.81 8.44 -8.35
CA LEU A 42 -2.74 9.18 -9.21
C LEU A 42 -2.10 9.60 -10.53
N ALA A 43 -0.88 10.15 -10.51
CA ALA A 43 -0.16 10.58 -11.71
C ALA A 43 0.24 9.39 -12.59
N ASP A 44 0.60 8.24 -12.02
CA ASP A 44 0.91 7.03 -12.79
C ASP A 44 -0.37 6.42 -13.39
N VAL A 45 -1.52 6.52 -12.72
CA VAL A 45 -2.85 6.22 -13.28
C VAL A 45 -3.21 7.21 -14.41
N ILE A 46 -2.93 8.50 -14.24
CA ILE A 46 -3.24 9.57 -15.20
C ILE A 46 -2.33 9.49 -16.44
N ILE A 47 -1.00 9.39 -16.25
CA ILE A 47 0.02 9.27 -17.31
C ILE A 47 -0.20 7.97 -18.09
N TYR A 48 -0.56 6.87 -17.42
CA TYR A 48 -0.89 5.61 -18.09
C TYR A 48 -2.20 5.69 -18.88
N ASN A 49 -3.23 6.37 -18.36
CA ASN A 49 -4.45 6.62 -19.12
C ASN A 49 -4.17 7.48 -20.36
N ILE A 50 -3.32 8.51 -20.27
CA ILE A 50 -2.89 9.33 -21.42
C ILE A 50 -2.16 8.47 -22.45
N LYS A 51 -1.29 7.55 -22.01
CA LYS A 51 -0.54 6.64 -22.89
C LYS A 51 -1.46 5.67 -23.65
N THR A 52 -2.39 5.03 -22.93
CA THR A 52 -3.37 4.10 -23.51
C THR A 52 -4.32 4.82 -24.47
N TYR A 53 -4.63 6.09 -24.19
CA TYR A 53 -5.37 6.96 -25.10
C TYR A 53 -4.61 7.26 -26.40
N SER A 54 -3.29 7.50 -26.33
CA SER A 54 -2.47 7.73 -27.54
C SER A 54 -2.39 6.48 -28.43
N GLU A 55 -2.27 5.29 -27.82
CA GLU A 55 -2.21 4.02 -28.54
C GLU A 55 -3.59 3.65 -29.17
N ALA A 56 -4.70 4.03 -28.52
CA ALA A 56 -6.05 3.81 -29.05
C ALA A 56 -6.49 4.80 -30.13
N LEU A 57 -5.92 6.02 -30.16
CA LEU A 57 -6.18 7.04 -31.19
C LEU A 57 -5.46 6.75 -32.51
N ILE A 58 -4.41 5.94 -32.48
CA ILE A 58 -3.54 5.65 -33.65
C ILE A 58 -3.86 4.28 -34.29
N ALA A 59 -4.67 3.43 -33.64
CA ALA A 59 -5.08 2.15 -34.21
C ALA A 59 -5.98 2.34 -35.46
N PRO A 60 -5.54 1.93 -36.68
CA PRO A 60 -6.37 2.03 -37.87
C PRO A 60 -7.56 1.06 -37.77
N SER A 61 -8.72 1.52 -38.23
CA SER A 61 -9.96 0.75 -38.25
C SER A 61 -9.83 -0.52 -39.12
N PRO A 62 -10.41 -1.67 -38.73
CA PRO A 62 -10.34 -2.87 -39.54
C PRO A 62 -11.38 -2.78 -40.66
N LEU A 63 -10.97 -2.30 -41.84
CA LEU A 63 -11.75 -2.40 -43.07
C LEU A 63 -11.29 -3.60 -43.91
N ARG A 64 -12.26 -4.51 -44.10
CA ARG A 64 -12.50 -5.49 -45.18
C ARG A 64 -11.37 -6.42 -45.66
N ARG A 65 -11.73 -7.71 -45.65
CA ARG A 65 -11.09 -8.88 -46.25
C ARG A 65 -10.59 -8.64 -47.69
N GLY A 66 -9.35 -9.04 -47.94
CA GLY A 66 -8.81 -9.38 -49.25
C GLY A 66 -7.56 -10.25 -49.08
N LYS A 67 -7.55 -11.45 -49.67
CA LYS A 67 -6.47 -12.45 -49.59
C LYS A 67 -5.18 -11.93 -50.25
N ASN A 68 -4.02 -12.12 -49.60
CA ASN A 68 -2.69 -12.36 -50.22
C ASN A 68 -1.59 -12.66 -49.15
N PRO A 69 -0.41 -13.23 -49.52
CA PRO A 69 0.27 -14.34 -48.81
C PRO A 69 1.35 -13.89 -47.78
N PRO A 70 2.17 -14.78 -47.16
CA PRO A 70 2.70 -14.57 -45.81
C PRO A 70 3.84 -13.55 -45.76
N CYS A 71 3.60 -12.40 -45.15
CA CYS A 71 4.66 -11.46 -44.75
C CYS A 71 5.40 -12.00 -43.52
N ARG A 72 6.74 -11.96 -43.57
CA ARG A 72 7.63 -12.10 -42.40
C ARG A 72 7.19 -11.14 -41.29
N PRO A 73 7.35 -11.48 -40.00
CA PRO A 73 7.00 -10.57 -38.92
C PRO A 73 8.04 -9.43 -38.85
N CYS A 74 7.73 -8.30 -39.49
CA CYS A 74 8.37 -7.03 -39.16
C CYS A 74 7.90 -6.64 -37.76
N LEU A 75 8.75 -6.83 -36.74
CA LEU A 75 8.60 -6.17 -35.45
C LEU A 75 8.52 -4.65 -35.69
N SER A 76 7.35 -4.06 -35.45
CA SER A 76 7.13 -2.63 -35.60
C SER A 76 8.10 -1.84 -34.70
N GLU A 77 8.51 -0.66 -35.14
CA GLU A 77 9.37 0.27 -34.37
C GLU A 77 8.81 0.58 -32.97
N GLU A 78 7.49 0.47 -32.80
CA GLU A 78 6.79 0.65 -31.53
C GLU A 78 7.20 -0.40 -30.48
N CYS A 79 7.46 -1.65 -30.89
CA CYS A 79 7.95 -2.68 -29.97
C CYS A 79 9.38 -2.37 -29.50
N LYS A 80 10.22 -1.80 -30.39
CA LYS A 80 11.56 -1.33 -30.02
C LYS A 80 11.49 -0.16 -29.03
N MET A 81 10.59 0.81 -29.23
CA MET A 81 10.42 1.94 -28.29
C MET A 81 9.92 1.52 -26.90
N GLY A 82 9.03 0.52 -26.81
CA GLY A 82 8.55 -0.02 -25.54
C GLY A 82 9.65 -0.66 -24.68
N ILE A 83 10.55 -1.41 -25.32
CA ILE A 83 11.69 -2.09 -24.68
C ILE A 83 12.76 -1.07 -24.24
N ILE A 84 12.98 0.00 -25.02
CA ILE A 84 13.93 1.06 -24.67
C ILE A 84 13.48 1.80 -23.39
N ARG A 85 12.17 2.07 -23.23
CA ARG A 85 11.59 2.78 -22.06
C ARG A 85 11.56 1.97 -20.76
N ALA A 86 11.27 0.67 -20.80
CA ALA A 86 11.23 -0.15 -19.57
C ALA A 86 12.62 -0.29 -18.93
N SER A 87 13.66 -0.22 -19.77
CA SER A 87 15.05 -0.41 -19.37
C SER A 87 15.79 0.87 -18.98
N SER A 88 15.25 2.06 -19.29
CA SER A 88 15.79 3.33 -18.79
C SER A 88 15.49 3.53 -17.30
N ALA A 89 14.41 2.94 -16.80
CA ALA A 89 13.98 3.08 -15.42
C ALA A 89 14.89 2.35 -14.42
N THR A 90 15.40 1.15 -14.75
CA THR A 90 16.39 0.45 -13.90
C THR A 90 17.73 1.17 -13.86
N VAL A 91 18.18 1.73 -14.99
CA VAL A 91 19.40 2.55 -15.07
C VAL A 91 19.24 3.84 -14.27
N ALA A 92 18.08 4.49 -14.34
CA ALA A 92 17.77 5.66 -13.52
C ALA A 92 17.81 5.33 -12.02
N SER A 93 17.25 4.20 -11.61
CA SER A 93 17.29 3.74 -10.22
C SER A 93 18.73 3.50 -9.71
N LEU A 94 19.60 2.92 -10.55
CA LEU A 94 21.03 2.79 -10.24
C LEU A 94 21.72 4.15 -10.13
N TYR A 95 21.40 5.10 -11.01
CA TYR A 95 21.98 6.44 -10.93
C TYR A 95 21.55 7.20 -9.67
N ILE A 96 20.28 7.09 -9.27
CA ILE A 96 19.75 7.62 -8.01
C ILE A 96 20.49 7.01 -6.81
N THR A 97 20.73 5.70 -6.87
CA THR A 97 21.51 4.97 -5.85
C THR A 97 22.96 5.48 -5.78
N PHE A 98 23.58 5.74 -6.92
CA PHE A 98 24.91 6.35 -6.99
C PHE A 98 24.94 7.72 -6.31
N LEU A 99 23.99 8.60 -6.62
CA LEU A 99 23.88 9.91 -5.98
C LEU A 99 23.72 9.80 -4.45
N ALA A 100 22.89 8.86 -3.98
CA ALA A 100 22.71 8.60 -2.55
C ALA A 100 24.04 8.20 -1.87
N PHE A 101 24.83 7.32 -2.50
CA PHE A 101 26.14 6.93 -1.96
C PHE A 101 27.17 8.05 -1.97
N VAL A 102 27.17 8.92 -2.99
CA VAL A 102 28.04 10.10 -3.00
C VAL A 102 27.69 11.05 -1.86
N ILE A 103 26.40 11.28 -1.61
CA ILE A 103 25.94 12.12 -0.49
C ILE A 103 26.34 11.50 0.86
N LEU A 104 26.14 10.19 1.06
CA LEU A 104 26.58 9.46 2.26
C LEU A 104 28.11 9.52 2.43
N CYS A 105 28.85 9.40 1.34
CA CYS A 105 30.31 9.48 1.33
C CYS A 105 30.78 10.86 1.80
N ILE A 106 30.23 11.94 1.22
CA ILE A 106 30.58 13.32 1.60
C ILE A 106 30.28 13.55 3.08
N SER A 107 29.07 13.18 3.53
CA SER A 107 28.67 13.35 4.93
C SER A 107 29.60 12.63 5.92
N ASN A 108 30.11 11.45 5.57
CA ASN A 108 31.03 10.70 6.42
C ASN A 108 32.49 11.23 6.41
N PHE A 109 32.89 11.96 5.37
CA PHE A 109 34.22 12.59 5.29
C PHE A 109 34.27 14.00 5.88
N VAL A 110 33.13 14.70 5.96
CA VAL A 110 33.06 16.02 6.58
C VAL A 110 33.23 15.87 8.10
N PRO A 111 34.19 16.58 8.72
CA PRO A 111 34.36 16.55 10.17
C PRO A 111 33.14 17.17 10.87
N ALA A 112 32.68 16.53 11.95
CA ALA A 112 31.61 17.06 12.80
C ALA A 112 32.01 18.45 13.36
N ASN A 113 31.10 19.43 13.31
CA ASN A 113 31.32 20.83 13.67
C ASN A 113 32.27 21.61 12.74
N GLY A 114 32.46 21.16 11.49
CA GLY A 114 33.20 21.90 10.47
C GLY A 114 32.36 23.00 9.80
N PRO A 115 32.98 23.98 9.12
CA PRO A 115 32.27 25.05 8.39
C PRO A 115 31.43 24.55 7.20
N PHE A 116 31.48 23.25 6.90
CA PHE A 116 30.76 22.57 5.83
C PHE A 116 29.83 21.47 6.37
N GLU A 117 29.49 21.50 7.66
CA GLU A 117 28.50 20.56 8.21
C GLU A 117 27.18 20.72 7.47
N ILE A 118 26.67 19.59 6.94
CA ILE A 118 25.41 19.58 6.21
C ILE A 118 24.29 19.56 7.25
N ASP A 119 23.38 20.53 7.16
CA ASP A 119 22.21 20.57 8.03
C ASP A 119 21.42 19.25 7.93
N ASN A 120 21.12 18.67 9.10
CA ASN A 120 20.43 17.36 9.19
C ASN A 120 19.08 17.38 8.46
N PHE A 121 18.39 18.53 8.48
CA PHE A 121 17.13 18.71 7.79
C PHE A 121 17.25 18.56 6.27
N ASP A 122 18.18 19.30 5.66
CA ASP A 122 18.42 19.27 4.21
C ASP A 122 18.93 17.90 3.75
N TYR A 123 19.81 17.31 4.55
CA TYR A 123 20.28 15.94 4.35
C TYR A 123 19.12 14.95 4.35
N GLY A 124 18.21 15.05 5.32
CA GLY A 124 17.04 14.19 5.42
C GLY A 124 16.07 14.35 4.24
N ILE A 125 15.81 15.59 3.79
CA ILE A 125 14.98 15.86 2.61
C ILE A 125 15.59 15.23 1.36
N ALA A 126 16.91 15.34 1.18
CA ALA A 126 17.59 14.75 0.02
C ALA A 126 17.38 13.23 -0.06
N PHE A 127 17.50 12.50 1.05
CA PHE A 127 17.22 11.05 1.05
C PHE A 127 15.77 10.70 0.80
N LEU A 128 14.83 11.51 1.29
CA LEU A 128 13.42 11.31 0.99
C LEU A 128 13.14 11.47 -0.51
N LEU A 129 13.67 12.52 -1.12
CA LEU A 129 13.52 12.75 -2.57
C LEU A 129 14.17 11.63 -3.38
N LEU A 130 15.35 11.16 -2.98
CA LEU A 130 16.02 10.02 -3.63
C LEU A 130 15.25 8.72 -3.44
N SER A 131 14.70 8.47 -2.25
CA SER A 131 13.86 7.31 -1.95
C SER A 131 12.61 7.28 -2.84
N VAL A 132 11.88 8.40 -2.93
CA VAL A 132 10.68 8.51 -3.77
C VAL A 132 11.05 8.38 -5.26
N SER A 133 12.13 9.02 -5.70
CA SER A 133 12.59 8.91 -7.10
C SER A 133 13.02 7.47 -7.45
N GLY A 134 13.72 6.80 -6.53
CA GLY A 134 14.15 5.41 -6.66
C GLY A 134 12.99 4.43 -6.67
N LEU A 135 11.98 4.67 -5.83
CA LEU A 135 10.72 3.96 -5.78
C LEU A 135 9.96 4.07 -7.11
N LEU A 136 9.83 5.29 -7.64
CA LEU A 136 9.15 5.56 -8.91
C LEU A 136 9.85 4.85 -10.07
N SER A 137 11.16 5.01 -10.18
CA SER A 137 11.96 4.33 -11.21
C SER A 137 11.94 2.80 -11.06
N GLY A 138 11.97 2.30 -9.82
CA GLY A 138 11.87 0.88 -9.50
C GLY A 138 10.55 0.28 -10.01
N PHE A 139 9.40 0.82 -9.59
CA PHE A 139 8.11 0.22 -9.92
C PHE A 139 7.61 0.49 -11.34
N THR A 140 8.05 1.58 -11.98
CA THR A 140 7.75 1.86 -13.40
C THR A 140 8.57 0.98 -14.35
N SER A 141 9.70 0.42 -13.89
CA SER A 141 10.48 -0.51 -14.72
C SER A 141 9.66 -1.77 -15.00
N GLY A 142 9.22 -1.92 -16.25
CA GLY A 142 8.48 -3.10 -16.73
C GLY A 142 9.37 -4.31 -17.03
N ASP A 143 10.69 -4.17 -16.88
CA ASP A 143 11.65 -5.20 -17.28
C ASP A 143 11.50 -6.46 -16.42
N ALA A 144 11.23 -7.58 -17.07
CA ALA A 144 11.19 -8.90 -16.45
C ALA A 144 12.60 -9.52 -16.28
N ASN A 145 13.62 -8.89 -16.87
CA ASN A 145 14.94 -9.51 -17.05
C ASN A 145 15.80 -9.54 -15.77
N ASP A 146 15.70 -8.53 -14.89
CA ASP A 146 16.52 -8.41 -13.68
C ASP A 146 15.69 -8.18 -12.39
N PRO A 147 14.89 -9.18 -11.97
CA PRO A 147 13.99 -9.05 -10.83
C PRO A 147 14.73 -8.90 -9.49
N PHE A 148 15.91 -9.51 -9.35
CA PHE A 148 16.75 -9.44 -8.15
C PHE A 148 17.32 -8.06 -7.92
N LEU A 149 17.89 -7.45 -8.97
CA LEU A 149 18.45 -6.11 -8.89
C LEU A 149 17.36 -5.10 -8.51
N ARG A 150 16.19 -5.20 -9.13
CA ARG A 150 15.05 -4.33 -8.81
C ARG A 150 14.59 -4.49 -7.35
N ALA A 151 14.44 -5.74 -6.88
CA ALA A 151 14.06 -5.98 -5.48
C ALA A 151 15.09 -5.37 -4.51
N LEU A 152 16.38 -5.56 -4.79
CA LEU A 152 17.47 -5.00 -3.99
C LEU A 152 17.46 -3.46 -3.97
N LEU A 153 17.28 -2.82 -5.13
CA LEU A 153 17.19 -1.36 -5.23
C LEU A 153 15.95 -0.80 -4.51
N LEU A 154 14.81 -1.49 -4.57
CA LEU A 154 13.61 -1.10 -3.82
C LEU A 154 13.81 -1.22 -2.30
N CYS A 155 14.50 -2.26 -1.83
CA CYS A 155 14.89 -2.39 -0.42
C CYS A 155 15.81 -1.23 0.02
N LEU A 156 16.77 -0.83 -0.83
CA LEU A 156 17.61 0.33 -0.55
C LEU A 156 16.80 1.64 -0.53
N CYS A 157 15.82 1.80 -1.42
CA CYS A 157 14.92 2.95 -1.39
C CYS A 157 14.19 3.06 -0.06
N ALA A 158 13.73 1.94 0.51
CA ALA A 158 13.10 1.93 1.82
C ALA A 158 14.07 2.31 2.95
N MET A 159 15.33 1.86 2.85
CA MET A 159 16.40 2.24 3.78
C MET A 159 16.65 3.75 3.75
N TRP A 160 16.80 4.35 2.56
CA TRP A 160 16.97 5.80 2.41
C TRP A 160 15.74 6.57 2.89
N GLY A 161 14.53 6.05 2.65
CA GLY A 161 13.31 6.66 3.14
C GLY A 161 13.30 6.77 4.67
N ALA A 162 13.66 5.68 5.35
CA ALA A 162 13.74 5.65 6.81
C ALA A 162 14.87 6.56 7.36
N LEU A 163 16.05 6.56 6.73
CA LEU A 163 17.15 7.45 7.10
C LEU A 163 16.77 8.93 6.87
N GLY A 164 16.10 9.25 5.77
CA GLY A 164 15.62 10.60 5.50
C GLY A 164 14.64 11.09 6.58
N THR A 165 13.69 10.24 6.96
CA THR A 165 12.79 10.55 8.09
C THR A 165 13.54 10.70 9.40
N PHE A 166 14.55 9.87 9.67
CA PHE A 166 15.37 9.97 10.89
C PHE A 166 16.00 11.36 11.04
N TYR A 167 16.76 11.80 10.03
CA TYR A 167 17.50 13.05 10.11
C TYR A 167 16.59 14.27 10.26
N ILE A 168 15.44 14.28 9.58
CA ILE A 168 14.44 15.34 9.76
C ILE A 168 13.89 15.32 11.19
N THR A 169 13.56 14.14 11.71
CA THR A 169 12.97 14.03 13.06
C THR A 169 13.98 14.40 14.16
N ARG A 170 15.26 14.06 13.96
CA ARG A 170 16.36 14.43 14.85
C ARG A 170 16.57 15.94 14.89
N ASP A 171 16.47 16.62 13.75
CA ASP A 171 16.58 18.07 13.68
C ASP A 171 15.42 18.77 14.41
N LEU A 172 14.20 18.25 14.24
CA LEU A 172 12.99 18.82 14.87
C LEU A 172 12.88 18.58 16.39
N THR A 173 13.50 17.51 16.91
CA THR A 173 13.40 17.14 18.34
C THR A 173 14.62 17.52 19.16
N GLY A 174 15.70 17.91 18.51
CA GLY A 174 17.00 18.11 19.15
C GLY A 174 17.73 16.78 19.43
N PRO A 175 19.04 16.85 19.75
CA PRO A 175 19.91 15.68 19.86
C PRO A 175 19.66 14.78 21.07
N ASP A 176 18.85 15.20 22.05
CA ASP A 176 18.78 14.59 23.38
C ASP A 176 17.69 13.51 23.55
N LEU A 177 16.76 13.36 22.60
CA LEU A 177 15.59 12.49 22.77
C LEU A 177 15.93 10.98 22.75
N ALA A 178 16.87 10.56 21.91
CA ALA A 178 17.31 9.17 21.82
C ALA A 178 18.76 9.07 21.30
N PRO A 179 19.59 8.18 21.88
CA PRO A 179 20.92 7.93 21.36
C PRO A 179 20.86 7.39 19.93
N LEU A 180 21.77 7.85 19.08
CA LEU A 180 21.86 7.49 17.65
C LEU A 180 21.85 5.97 17.43
N SER A 181 22.51 5.24 18.32
CA SER A 181 22.58 3.78 18.28
C SER A 181 21.22 3.12 18.42
N GLU A 182 20.36 3.62 19.30
CA GLU A 182 19.04 3.00 19.54
C GLU A 182 18.06 3.26 18.39
N ALA A 183 18.14 4.43 17.76
CA ALA A 183 17.26 4.77 16.64
C ALA A 183 17.67 4.04 15.34
N LEU A 184 18.96 3.97 15.03
CA LEU A 184 19.45 3.44 13.75
C LEU A 184 19.68 1.93 13.74
N PHE A 185 20.00 1.31 14.88
CA PHE A 185 20.30 -0.12 14.92
C PHE A 185 19.17 -1.01 14.39
N PRO A 186 17.88 -0.82 14.72
CA PRO A 186 16.82 -1.70 14.25
C PRO A 186 16.76 -1.82 12.72
N GLY A 187 16.97 -0.73 12.00
CA GLY A 187 17.01 -0.75 10.54
C GLY A 187 18.25 -1.40 9.98
N TYR A 188 19.44 -0.97 10.42
CA TYR A 188 20.69 -1.55 9.91
C TYR A 188 20.81 -3.04 10.23
N GLY A 189 20.33 -3.47 11.40
CA GLY A 189 20.23 -4.87 11.78
C GLY A 189 19.32 -5.67 10.85
N ALA A 190 18.16 -5.14 10.49
CA ALA A 190 17.27 -5.77 9.52
C ALA A 190 17.92 -5.88 8.13
N PHE A 191 18.46 -4.77 7.63
CA PHE A 191 19.09 -4.71 6.31
C PHE A 191 20.35 -5.57 6.19
N PHE A 192 21.10 -5.75 7.28
CA PHE A 192 22.19 -6.72 7.37
C PHE A 192 21.71 -8.12 6.96
N PHE A 193 20.64 -8.64 7.57
CA PHE A 193 20.12 -9.97 7.23
C PHE A 193 19.50 -10.02 5.83
N ILE A 194 18.79 -8.96 5.43
CA ILE A 194 18.16 -8.86 4.10
C ILE A 194 19.23 -8.94 2.99
N PHE A 195 20.28 -8.14 3.08
CA PHE A 195 21.35 -8.11 2.06
C PHE A 195 22.18 -9.39 2.06
N LEU A 196 22.40 -10.02 3.21
CA LEU A 196 23.05 -11.33 3.29
C LEU A 196 22.25 -12.39 2.50
N ILE A 197 20.93 -12.44 2.69
CA ILE A 197 20.05 -13.38 1.98
C ILE A 197 20.04 -13.08 0.49
N PHE A 198 19.90 -11.81 0.09
CA PHE A 198 19.99 -11.44 -1.32
C PHE A 198 21.33 -11.83 -1.94
N GLY A 199 22.44 -11.65 -1.22
CA GLY A 199 23.78 -12.05 -1.66
C GLY A 199 23.86 -13.55 -1.93
N PHE A 200 23.48 -14.38 -0.96
CA PHE A 200 23.51 -15.84 -1.11
C PHE A 200 22.59 -16.34 -2.21
N VAL A 201 21.37 -15.81 -2.29
CA VAL A 201 20.40 -16.17 -3.33
C VAL A 201 20.93 -15.75 -4.71
N CYS A 202 21.49 -14.55 -4.86
CA CYS A 202 22.05 -14.11 -6.14
C CYS A 202 23.26 -14.96 -6.58
N LEU A 203 24.12 -15.38 -5.64
CA LEU A 203 25.21 -16.33 -5.91
C LEU A 203 24.68 -17.66 -6.42
N GLN A 204 23.64 -18.20 -5.76
CA GLN A 204 23.00 -19.45 -6.15
C GLN A 204 22.39 -19.38 -7.56
N HIS A 205 21.87 -18.21 -7.96
CA HIS A 205 21.31 -17.94 -9.30
C HIS A 205 22.34 -17.47 -10.33
N GLN A 206 23.64 -17.54 -10.01
CA GLN A 206 24.75 -17.12 -10.88
C GLN A 206 24.65 -15.68 -11.38
N GLN A 207 24.00 -14.79 -10.62
CA GLN A 207 23.95 -13.36 -10.92
C GLN A 207 25.06 -12.62 -10.18
N PHE A 208 26.29 -12.77 -10.69
CA PHE A 208 27.49 -12.24 -10.05
C PHE A 208 27.43 -10.75 -9.75
N HIS A 209 26.99 -9.91 -10.70
CA HIS A 209 26.96 -8.45 -10.48
C HIS A 209 26.05 -8.03 -9.33
N THR A 210 24.81 -8.55 -9.29
CA THR A 210 23.86 -8.29 -8.21
C THR A 210 24.31 -8.91 -6.89
N ALA A 211 24.94 -10.08 -6.93
CA ALA A 211 25.48 -10.75 -5.75
C ALA A 211 26.60 -9.94 -5.09
N VAL A 212 27.55 -9.44 -5.89
CA VAL A 212 28.63 -8.58 -5.38
C VAL A 212 28.02 -7.31 -4.77
N LEU A 213 27.03 -6.68 -5.42
CA LEU A 213 26.39 -5.49 -4.86
C LEU A 213 25.71 -5.79 -3.51
N ALA A 214 24.94 -6.87 -3.42
CA ALA A 214 24.27 -7.27 -2.20
C ALA A 214 25.25 -7.60 -1.06
N LEU A 215 26.33 -8.33 -1.35
CA LEU A 215 27.38 -8.62 -0.37
C LEU A 215 28.15 -7.36 0.05
N SER A 216 28.38 -6.45 -0.89
CA SER A 216 29.00 -5.17 -0.58
C SER A 216 28.09 -4.33 0.32
N LEU A 217 26.78 -4.30 0.08
CA LEU A 217 25.79 -3.63 0.94
C LEU A 217 25.71 -4.27 2.33
N PHE A 218 25.78 -5.60 2.41
CA PHE A 218 25.88 -6.33 3.68
C PHE A 218 27.10 -5.87 4.50
N LEU A 219 28.28 -5.78 3.88
CA LEU A 219 29.48 -5.25 4.53
C LEU A 219 29.31 -3.78 4.92
N CYS A 220 28.59 -2.99 4.12
CA CYS A 220 28.24 -1.60 4.46
C CYS A 220 27.45 -1.52 5.77
N CYS A 221 26.44 -2.39 5.93
CA CYS A 221 25.67 -2.46 7.17
C CYS A 221 26.55 -2.83 8.37
N ILE A 222 27.57 -3.69 8.20
CA ILE A 222 28.52 -3.99 9.28
C ILE A 222 29.29 -2.74 9.71
N PHE A 223 29.79 -1.97 8.75
CA PHE A 223 30.52 -0.73 9.05
C PHE A 223 29.61 0.33 9.69
N GLU A 224 28.39 0.49 9.19
CA GLU A 224 27.39 1.39 9.79
C GLU A 224 27.05 1.00 11.22
N ILE A 225 26.76 -0.29 11.46
CA ILE A 225 26.50 -0.84 12.80
C ILE A 225 27.71 -0.59 13.70
N ALA A 226 28.93 -0.89 13.26
CA ALA A 226 30.14 -0.62 14.04
C ALA A 226 30.33 0.87 14.34
N SER A 227 29.94 1.75 13.41
CA SER A 227 30.07 3.20 13.55
C SER A 227 29.13 3.80 14.60
N LEU A 228 28.06 3.08 14.99
CA LEU A 228 27.14 3.52 16.03
C LEU A 228 27.80 3.53 17.42
N TRP A 229 28.79 2.65 17.66
CA TRP A 229 29.49 2.56 18.95
C TRP A 229 30.97 2.94 18.89
N ARG A 230 31.55 3.05 17.69
CA ARG A 230 32.97 3.42 17.50
C ARG A 230 33.10 4.52 16.43
N PRO A 231 34.07 5.43 16.54
CA PRO A 231 34.26 6.53 15.58
C PRO A 231 34.94 6.05 14.29
N VAL A 232 34.26 5.19 13.51
CA VAL A 232 34.78 4.56 12.27
C VAL A 232 34.28 5.29 11.00
N ARG A 233 33.80 6.54 11.14
CA ARG A 233 33.12 7.32 10.08
C ARG A 233 33.91 7.45 8.78
N MET A 234 35.22 7.71 8.85
CA MET A 234 36.07 7.84 7.65
C MET A 234 36.13 6.54 6.84
N SER A 235 36.16 5.38 7.51
CA SER A 235 36.17 4.08 6.83
C SER A 235 34.82 3.82 6.17
N VAL A 236 33.71 4.15 6.84
CA VAL A 236 32.35 4.07 6.27
C VAL A 236 32.25 4.94 5.00
N GLY A 237 32.73 6.18 5.05
CA GLY A 237 32.76 7.08 3.89
C GLY A 237 33.54 6.53 2.70
N SER A 238 34.73 5.97 2.94
CA SER A 238 35.53 5.33 1.89
C SER A 238 34.82 4.12 1.25
N TYR A 239 34.03 3.39 2.04
CA TYR A 239 33.28 2.25 1.56
C TYR A 239 32.05 2.66 0.72
N TYR A 240 31.38 3.76 1.09
CA TYR A 240 30.34 4.35 0.25
C TYR A 240 30.88 4.85 -1.09
N LEU A 241 32.10 5.41 -1.13
CA LEU A 241 32.75 5.78 -2.39
C LEU A 241 32.94 4.56 -3.29
N LEU A 242 33.43 3.45 -2.75
CA LEU A 242 33.60 2.20 -3.47
C LEU A 242 32.26 1.67 -4.03
N LEU A 243 31.21 1.68 -3.21
CA LEU A 243 29.85 1.31 -3.63
C LEU A 243 29.32 2.24 -4.72
N GLY A 244 29.56 3.54 -4.61
CA GLY A 244 29.22 4.54 -5.63
C GLY A 244 29.86 4.21 -6.98
N VAL A 245 31.18 4.00 -6.99
CA VAL A 245 31.91 3.61 -8.22
C VAL A 245 31.38 2.30 -8.80
N MET A 246 31.09 1.31 -7.95
CA MET A 246 30.54 0.02 -8.39
C MET A 246 29.17 0.17 -9.05
N VAL A 247 28.26 0.93 -8.45
CA VAL A 247 26.91 1.17 -8.99
C VAL A 247 26.97 2.00 -10.27
N LEU A 248 27.83 3.01 -10.34
CA LEU A 248 28.06 3.78 -11.55
C LEU A 248 28.58 2.89 -12.69
N TYR A 249 29.55 2.00 -12.40
CA TYR A 249 30.05 1.03 -13.37
C TYR A 249 28.93 0.12 -13.88
N MET A 250 28.06 -0.39 -13.00
CA MET A 250 26.91 -1.21 -13.42
C MET A 250 25.92 -0.41 -14.28
N ALA A 251 25.62 0.84 -13.93
CA ALA A 251 24.73 1.70 -14.69
C ALA A 251 25.29 1.98 -16.11
N VAL A 252 26.57 2.34 -16.20
CA VAL A 252 27.27 2.59 -17.47
C VAL A 252 27.35 1.31 -18.31
N LYS A 253 27.72 0.17 -17.70
CA LYS A 253 27.77 -1.12 -18.40
C LYS A 253 26.40 -1.49 -18.97
N MET A 254 25.33 -1.38 -18.18
CA MET A 254 23.97 -1.65 -18.64
C MET A 254 23.55 -0.70 -19.78
N LEU A 255 23.97 0.57 -19.75
CA LEU A 255 23.72 1.53 -20.81
C LEU A 255 24.49 1.17 -22.10
N VAL A 256 25.78 0.86 -21.99
CA VAL A 256 26.65 0.50 -23.11
C VAL A 256 26.21 -0.81 -23.78
N ASP A 257 25.90 -1.85 -23.00
CA ASP A 257 25.43 -3.13 -23.53
C ASP A 257 24.13 -2.99 -24.33
N LYS A 258 23.29 -2.01 -23.96
CA LYS A 258 22.06 -1.65 -24.68
C LYS A 258 22.34 -0.86 -25.95
N LEU A 259 23.21 0.15 -25.88
CA LEU A 259 23.62 0.95 -27.06
C LEU A 259 24.30 0.07 -28.12
N GLN A 260 25.04 -0.96 -27.70
CA GLN A 260 25.68 -1.93 -28.60
C GLN A 260 24.71 -3.00 -29.14
N GLY A 261 23.43 -2.99 -28.75
CA GLY A 261 22.41 -3.91 -29.27
C GLY A 261 22.62 -5.39 -28.94
N LYS A 262 23.54 -5.73 -28.02
CA LYS A 262 23.92 -7.12 -27.71
C LYS A 262 22.76 -7.99 -27.21
N ASN A 263 21.72 -7.37 -26.64
CA ASN A 263 20.55 -8.07 -26.07
C ASN A 263 19.45 -8.44 -27.07
N TYR A 264 19.47 -7.95 -28.33
CA TYR A 264 18.43 -8.31 -29.31
C TYR A 264 18.58 -9.74 -29.85
N LYS A 265 19.81 -10.28 -29.91
CA LYS A 265 20.08 -11.62 -30.47
C LYS A 265 19.62 -12.79 -29.58
N GLN A 266 19.30 -12.54 -28.30
CA GLN A 266 18.91 -13.58 -27.35
C GLN A 266 17.39 -13.66 -27.12
N ILE A 267 16.64 -12.63 -27.53
CA ILE A 267 15.18 -12.54 -27.42
C ILE A 267 14.50 -13.44 -28.47
N ASP A 268 15.08 -13.57 -29.67
CA ASP A 268 14.54 -14.38 -30.77
C ASP A 268 14.50 -15.90 -30.53
N LYS A 269 15.16 -16.41 -29.48
CA LYS A 269 15.20 -17.86 -29.18
C LYS A 269 14.29 -18.31 -28.05
N ARG A 270 13.65 -17.40 -27.32
CA ARG A 270 12.65 -17.77 -26.29
C ARG A 270 11.27 -17.61 -26.92
N LEU A 271 10.60 -18.74 -27.18
CA LEU A 271 9.17 -18.75 -27.48
C LEU A 271 8.42 -17.83 -26.50
N PRO A 272 7.32 -17.17 -26.92
CA PRO A 272 6.53 -16.31 -26.06
C PRO A 272 5.77 -17.17 -25.04
N THR A 273 6.47 -17.71 -24.05
CA THR A 273 5.83 -18.11 -22.79
C THR A 273 5.20 -16.84 -22.25
N GLU A 274 3.88 -16.86 -22.08
CA GLU A 274 3.03 -15.77 -21.55
C GLU A 274 3.84 -14.77 -20.73
N ASN A 275 3.79 -13.48 -21.11
CA ASN A 275 4.43 -12.35 -20.41
C ASN A 275 4.14 -12.41 -18.90
N LYS A 276 4.92 -13.20 -18.16
CA LYS A 276 4.74 -13.42 -16.74
C LYS A 276 5.46 -12.28 -16.05
N TYR A 277 4.68 -11.36 -15.48
CA TYR A 277 5.22 -10.30 -14.64
C TYR A 277 6.14 -10.93 -13.57
N SER A 278 7.25 -10.27 -13.30
CA SER A 278 8.13 -10.69 -12.22
C SER A 278 7.42 -10.59 -10.86
N ASN A 279 7.82 -11.42 -9.89
CA ASN A 279 7.28 -11.45 -8.53
C ASN A 279 8.22 -10.82 -7.49
N ASP A 280 9.06 -9.87 -7.91
CA ASP A 280 10.01 -9.09 -7.09
C ASP A 280 9.34 -8.34 -5.93
N TYR A 281 8.11 -7.85 -6.10
CA TYR A 281 7.36 -7.20 -5.03
C TYR A 281 7.13 -8.13 -3.83
N MET A 282 7.15 -9.45 -4.02
CA MET A 282 6.99 -10.41 -2.92
C MET A 282 8.22 -10.40 -2.01
N ALA A 283 9.43 -10.45 -2.60
CA ALA A 283 10.67 -10.39 -1.84
C ALA A 283 10.78 -9.06 -1.09
N VAL A 284 10.45 -7.94 -1.75
CA VAL A 284 10.43 -6.62 -1.10
C VAL A 284 9.40 -6.57 0.03
N GLY A 285 8.19 -7.09 -0.17
CA GLY A 285 7.15 -7.10 0.84
C GLY A 285 7.56 -7.82 2.13
N TYR A 286 8.23 -8.98 2.01
CA TYR A 286 8.76 -9.71 3.18
C TYR A 286 9.98 -9.03 3.79
N ALA A 287 10.85 -8.40 2.99
CA ALA A 287 11.94 -7.59 3.50
C ALA A 287 11.41 -6.41 4.34
N MET A 288 10.36 -5.73 3.89
CA MET A 288 9.75 -4.63 4.66
C MET A 288 9.12 -5.13 5.96
N ASP A 289 8.46 -6.28 5.93
CA ASP A 289 7.92 -6.90 7.13
C ASP A 289 9.03 -7.22 8.16
N THR A 290 10.18 -7.73 7.70
CA THR A 290 11.35 -7.93 8.59
C THR A 290 11.87 -6.62 9.16
N VAL A 291 11.93 -5.53 8.38
CA VAL A 291 12.36 -4.22 8.87
C VAL A 291 11.44 -3.71 9.97
N ALA A 292 10.12 -3.80 9.78
CA ALA A 292 9.14 -3.36 10.77
C ALA A 292 9.24 -4.15 12.08
N LEU A 293 9.39 -5.48 11.99
CA LEU A 293 9.48 -6.37 13.16
C LEU A 293 10.77 -6.20 13.95
N THR A 294 11.83 -5.71 13.32
CA THR A 294 13.13 -5.56 13.99
C THR A 294 13.10 -4.52 15.11
N ALA A 295 12.25 -3.50 15.02
CA ALA A 295 12.08 -2.51 16.11
C ALA A 295 11.56 -3.14 17.42
N PHE A 296 10.72 -4.18 17.32
CA PHE A 296 10.21 -4.90 18.48
C PHE A 296 11.17 -5.99 18.94
N ALA A 297 11.84 -6.65 18.00
CA ALA A 297 12.86 -7.65 18.31
C ALA A 297 14.06 -7.02 19.04
N SER A 298 14.54 -5.87 18.58
CA SER A 298 15.66 -5.14 19.19
C SER A 298 15.36 -4.75 20.64
N HIS A 299 14.11 -4.39 20.92
CA HIS A 299 13.66 -4.03 22.25
C HIS A 299 13.75 -5.21 23.23
N VAL A 300 13.26 -6.39 22.85
CA VAL A 300 13.34 -7.56 23.73
C VAL A 300 14.74 -8.14 23.86
N THR A 301 15.60 -7.95 22.86
CA THR A 301 17.02 -8.29 22.99
C THR A 301 17.82 -7.32 23.88
N GLY A 302 17.20 -6.22 24.34
CA GLY A 302 17.84 -5.20 25.17
C GLY A 302 18.80 -4.28 24.42
N ILE A 303 18.80 -4.29 23.08
CA ILE A 303 19.64 -3.42 22.27
C ILE A 303 19.05 -2.01 22.20
N THR A 304 17.73 -1.90 22.16
CA THR A 304 16.99 -0.64 22.23
C THR A 304 16.16 -0.60 23.50
N ASN A 305 16.27 0.47 24.29
CA ASN A 305 15.53 0.57 25.55
C ASN A 305 14.03 0.71 25.29
N ILE A 306 13.65 1.41 24.21
CA ILE A 306 12.26 1.65 23.86
C ILE A 306 12.03 1.34 22.37
N ALA A 307 10.98 0.58 22.06
CA ALA A 307 10.63 0.22 20.68
C ALA A 307 10.22 1.44 19.81
N SER A 308 9.77 2.53 20.43
CA SER A 308 9.38 3.77 19.75
C SER A 308 10.53 4.43 19.01
N ASN A 309 11.79 4.23 19.45
CA ASN A 309 12.98 4.74 18.77
C ASN A 309 13.11 4.22 17.32
N GLY A 310 12.49 3.08 17.01
CA GLY A 310 12.47 2.49 15.68
C GLY A 310 11.31 2.93 14.77
N PHE A 311 10.47 3.90 15.16
CA PHE A 311 9.20 4.20 14.46
C PHE A 311 9.36 4.50 12.96
N MET A 312 10.45 5.18 12.58
CA MET A 312 10.76 5.52 11.17
C MET A 312 10.96 4.29 10.28
N TRP A 313 11.55 3.22 10.81
CA TRP A 313 11.76 1.97 10.09
C TRP A 313 10.42 1.26 9.85
N VAL A 314 9.57 1.24 10.87
CA VAL A 314 8.21 0.68 10.78
C VAL A 314 7.37 1.48 9.77
N GLY A 315 7.49 2.80 9.78
CA GLY A 315 6.75 3.69 8.87
C GLY A 315 7.16 3.51 7.42
N SER A 316 8.46 3.52 7.14
CA SER A 316 8.99 3.26 5.79
C SER A 316 8.57 1.87 5.29
N ALA A 317 8.68 0.84 6.13
CA ALA A 317 8.24 -0.50 5.81
C ALA A 317 6.75 -0.56 5.42
N GLY A 318 5.87 0.07 6.22
CA GLY A 318 4.44 0.10 5.94
C GLY A 318 4.10 0.75 4.58
N ILE A 319 4.75 1.87 4.26
CA ILE A 319 4.54 2.58 2.99
C ILE A 319 4.99 1.70 1.81
N PHE A 320 6.20 1.15 1.88
CA PHE A 320 6.73 0.30 0.82
C PHE A 320 5.92 -0.99 0.64
N GLN A 321 5.38 -1.58 1.71
CA GLN A 321 4.54 -2.76 1.64
C GLN A 321 3.16 -2.46 1.03
N THR A 322 2.58 -1.29 1.32
CA THR A 322 1.35 -0.81 0.67
C THR A 322 1.57 -0.67 -0.84
N ILE A 323 2.71 -0.10 -1.25
CA ILE A 323 3.06 0.05 -2.67
C ILE A 323 3.28 -1.32 -3.32
N CYS A 324 3.94 -2.27 -2.63
CA CYS A 324 4.05 -3.66 -3.11
C CYS A 324 2.68 -4.31 -3.33
N GLY A 325 1.72 -4.05 -2.44
CA GLY A 325 0.33 -4.48 -2.59
C GLY A 325 -0.33 -3.88 -3.83
N LEU A 326 -0.17 -2.58 -4.07
CA LEU A 326 -0.70 -1.91 -5.27
C LEU A 326 -0.07 -2.47 -6.57
N VAL A 327 1.23 -2.75 -6.54
CA VAL A 327 1.96 -3.34 -7.67
C VAL A 327 1.50 -4.77 -7.94
N ALA A 328 1.23 -5.57 -6.91
CA ALA A 328 0.64 -6.90 -7.05
C ALA A 328 -0.73 -6.84 -7.75
N ILE A 329 -1.57 -5.86 -7.38
CA ILE A 329 -2.88 -5.64 -8.00
C ILE A 329 -2.72 -5.23 -9.48
N ARG A 330 -1.74 -4.38 -9.80
CA ARG A 330 -1.39 -4.01 -11.19
C ARG A 330 -0.89 -5.19 -12.01
N ARG A 331 -0.26 -6.19 -11.36
CA ARG A 331 0.28 -7.40 -12.00
C ARG A 331 -0.72 -8.55 -12.07
N LYS A 332 -1.98 -8.29 -11.75
CA LYS A 332 -3.09 -9.25 -11.76
C LYS A 332 -3.01 -10.35 -10.67
N ASP A 333 -2.38 -10.05 -9.52
CA ASP A 333 -2.33 -10.95 -8.36
C ASP A 333 -3.12 -10.36 -7.16
N PRO A 334 -4.44 -10.62 -7.06
CA PRO A 334 -5.29 -9.97 -6.04
C PRO A 334 -4.99 -10.47 -4.64
N TYR A 335 -4.61 -11.75 -4.50
CA TYR A 335 -4.34 -12.37 -3.21
C TYR A 335 -3.18 -11.67 -2.48
N TYR A 336 -2.03 -11.56 -3.15
CA TYR A 336 -0.86 -10.86 -2.62
C TYR A 336 -1.10 -9.35 -2.49
N GLY A 337 -1.91 -8.79 -3.40
CA GLY A 337 -2.36 -7.41 -3.32
C GLY A 337 -3.11 -7.10 -2.03
N THR A 338 -4.14 -7.86 -1.69
CA THR A 338 -4.89 -7.69 -0.43
C THR A 338 -3.99 -7.95 0.78
N PHE A 339 -3.16 -8.99 0.72
CA PHE A 339 -2.25 -9.34 1.82
C PHE A 339 -1.27 -8.22 2.16
N PHE A 340 -0.46 -7.75 1.20
CA PHE A 340 0.55 -6.72 1.46
C PHE A 340 -0.07 -5.35 1.78
N ASN A 341 -1.23 -5.01 1.23
CA ASN A 341 -1.93 -3.79 1.62
C ASN A 341 -2.43 -3.84 3.07
N LEU A 342 -2.95 -4.97 3.55
CA LEU A 342 -3.37 -5.10 4.95
C LEU A 342 -2.19 -4.95 5.92
N TYR A 343 -1.05 -5.55 5.61
CA TYR A 343 0.17 -5.40 6.41
C TYR A 343 0.71 -3.97 6.35
N GLY A 344 0.75 -3.37 5.15
CA GLY A 344 1.22 -2.00 4.97
C GLY A 344 0.38 -0.99 5.76
N ILE A 345 -0.95 -1.11 5.71
CA ILE A 345 -1.88 -0.28 6.50
C ILE A 345 -1.63 -0.49 8.00
N PHE A 346 -1.49 -1.74 8.44
CA PHE A 346 -1.21 -2.06 9.84
C PHE A 346 0.10 -1.41 10.31
N TRP A 347 1.19 -1.59 9.56
CA TRP A 347 2.50 -1.04 9.92
C TRP A 347 2.56 0.49 9.87
N CYS A 348 1.94 1.13 8.88
CA CYS A 348 1.83 2.60 8.84
C CYS A 348 1.20 3.15 10.12
N ALA A 349 0.17 2.47 10.62
CA ALA A 349 -0.54 2.95 11.78
C ALA A 349 0.19 2.62 13.10
N VAL A 350 0.83 1.45 13.19
CA VAL A 350 1.75 1.14 14.30
C VAL A 350 2.91 2.14 14.33
N ALA A 351 3.47 2.51 13.18
CA ALA A 351 4.54 3.51 13.07
C ALA A 351 4.10 4.88 13.59
N PHE A 352 2.87 5.31 13.26
CA PHE A 352 2.34 6.56 13.80
C PHE A 352 2.17 6.49 15.33
N HIS A 353 1.67 5.37 15.86
CA HIS A 353 1.54 5.19 17.30
C HIS A 353 2.91 5.22 18.01
N LEU A 354 3.91 4.52 17.46
CA LEU A 354 5.29 4.57 17.94
C LEU A 354 5.87 5.99 17.85
N GLY A 355 5.57 6.71 16.76
CA GLY A 355 5.96 8.11 16.59
C GLY A 355 5.36 9.00 17.68
N LEU A 356 4.06 8.91 17.95
CA LEU A 356 3.46 9.68 19.06
C LEU A 356 4.16 9.41 20.39
N ASN A 357 4.49 8.14 20.69
CA ASN A 357 5.22 7.81 21.91
C ASN A 357 6.65 8.37 21.89
N TYR A 358 7.34 8.33 20.74
CA TYR A 358 8.68 8.91 20.56
C TYR A 358 8.70 10.42 20.88
N PHE A 359 7.73 11.19 20.37
CA PHE A 359 7.72 12.65 20.52
C PHE A 359 7.12 13.15 21.83
N SER A 360 6.19 12.40 22.44
CA SER A 360 5.41 12.91 23.58
C SER A 360 5.61 12.11 24.87
N ALA A 361 6.33 10.97 24.83
CA ALA A 361 6.70 10.13 25.97
C ALA A 361 5.55 9.74 26.94
N ALA A 362 4.29 9.95 26.55
CA ALA A 362 3.12 9.92 27.44
C ALA A 362 1.96 9.06 26.90
N TYR A 363 2.16 8.34 25.78
CA TYR A 363 1.11 7.63 25.07
C TYR A 363 1.40 6.12 25.00
N ASP A 364 1.03 5.40 26.05
CA ASP A 364 1.13 3.93 26.10
C ASP A 364 -0.21 3.20 25.90
N LEU A 365 -1.29 3.93 25.56
CA LEU A 365 -2.61 3.31 25.39
C LEU A 365 -2.78 2.68 23.99
N PRO A 366 -2.92 1.35 23.87
CA PRO A 366 -3.23 0.72 22.60
C PRO A 366 -4.68 1.00 22.19
N LEU A 367 -4.90 1.29 20.91
CA LEU A 367 -6.25 1.43 20.33
C LEU A 367 -6.91 0.05 20.20
N LEU A 368 -7.47 -0.44 21.32
CA LEU A 368 -7.96 -1.80 21.52
C LEU A 368 -8.87 -2.29 20.39
N THR A 369 -9.87 -1.47 20.02
CA THR A 369 -10.89 -1.83 19.04
C THR A 369 -10.30 -2.11 17.64
N VAL A 370 -9.33 -1.29 17.21
CA VAL A 370 -8.71 -1.44 15.90
C VAL A 370 -7.77 -2.65 15.87
N ASN A 371 -7.00 -2.86 16.93
CA ASN A 371 -6.11 -4.03 17.01
C ASN A 371 -6.88 -5.35 17.05
N ILE A 372 -8.00 -5.42 17.77
CA ILE A 372 -8.89 -6.60 17.77
C ILE A 372 -9.44 -6.84 16.35
N PHE A 373 -9.84 -5.79 15.64
CA PHE A 373 -10.30 -5.90 14.26
C PHE A 373 -9.21 -6.48 13.34
N PHE A 374 -7.98 -5.97 13.42
CA PHE A 374 -6.86 -6.52 12.65
C PHE A 374 -6.56 -7.97 13.03
N ALA A 375 -6.62 -8.34 14.31
CA ALA A 375 -6.47 -9.72 14.74
C ALA A 375 -7.51 -10.63 14.08
N VAL A 376 -8.78 -10.22 14.05
CA VAL A 376 -9.87 -10.97 13.39
C VAL A 376 -9.63 -11.06 11.88
N VAL A 377 -9.25 -9.96 11.22
CA VAL A 377 -8.92 -9.95 9.79
C VAL A 377 -7.73 -10.86 9.47
N PHE A 378 -6.69 -10.87 10.30
CA PHE A 378 -5.54 -11.76 10.12
C PHE A 378 -5.91 -13.23 10.30
N VAL A 379 -6.75 -13.58 11.28
CA VAL A 379 -7.28 -14.95 11.42
C VAL A 379 -8.10 -15.35 10.20
N LEU A 380 -9.00 -14.48 9.73
CA LEU A 380 -9.84 -14.76 8.55
C LEU A 380 -9.00 -14.93 7.28
N THR A 381 -8.03 -14.04 7.06
CA THR A 381 -7.10 -14.14 5.92
C THR A 381 -6.16 -15.33 6.05
N SER A 382 -5.84 -15.79 7.26
CA SER A 382 -5.12 -17.04 7.49
C SER A 382 -5.91 -18.26 7.01
N VAL A 383 -7.20 -18.36 7.36
CA VAL A 383 -8.08 -19.45 6.90
C VAL A 383 -8.16 -19.47 5.37
N ILE A 384 -8.27 -18.29 4.77
CA ILE A 384 -8.23 -18.12 3.32
C ILE A 384 -6.87 -18.58 2.73
N ALA A 385 -5.77 -18.24 3.39
CA ALA A 385 -4.41 -18.57 2.97
C ALA A 385 -4.12 -20.07 2.95
N LEU A 386 -4.79 -20.89 3.78
CA LEU A 386 -4.68 -22.36 3.76
C LEU A 386 -4.95 -22.98 2.38
N THR A 387 -5.71 -22.29 1.53
CA THR A 387 -6.06 -22.72 0.17
C THR A 387 -5.00 -22.40 -0.88
N GLN A 388 -4.04 -21.55 -0.52
CA GLN A 388 -2.94 -21.11 -1.38
C GLN A 388 -1.63 -21.75 -0.95
N GLU A 389 -1.16 -21.42 0.25
CA GLU A 389 0.15 -21.80 0.79
C GLU A 389 0.11 -21.80 2.32
N LEU A 390 0.67 -22.83 2.94
CA LEU A 390 0.68 -22.98 4.41
C LEU A 390 1.46 -21.85 5.08
N PHE A 391 2.60 -21.45 4.49
CA PHE A 391 3.44 -20.38 5.01
C PHE A 391 2.65 -19.09 5.29
N HIS A 392 1.81 -18.66 4.35
CA HIS A 392 0.99 -17.46 4.48
C HIS A 392 -0.06 -17.58 5.58
N SER A 393 -0.61 -18.78 5.79
CA SER A 393 -1.55 -19.03 6.88
C SER A 393 -0.85 -18.88 8.23
N ILE A 394 0.33 -19.49 8.39
CA ILE A 394 1.12 -19.38 9.62
C ILE A 394 1.52 -17.93 9.87
N GLN A 395 2.01 -17.21 8.85
CA GLN A 395 2.37 -15.79 8.97
C GLN A 395 1.20 -14.95 9.49
N ASN A 396 0.00 -15.13 8.93
CA ASN A 396 -1.18 -14.41 9.36
C ASN A 396 -1.62 -14.78 10.78
N VAL A 397 -1.48 -16.03 11.21
CA VAL A 397 -1.73 -16.40 12.62
C VAL A 397 -0.73 -15.71 13.54
N LEU A 398 0.57 -15.73 13.17
CA LEU A 398 1.60 -15.05 13.95
C LEU A 398 1.34 -13.54 14.06
N MET A 399 0.93 -12.91 12.96
CA MET A 399 0.52 -11.50 12.98
C MET A 399 -0.73 -11.26 13.81
N ALA A 400 -1.72 -12.16 13.80
CA ALA A 400 -2.88 -12.06 14.69
C ALA A 400 -2.44 -12.13 16.16
N VAL A 401 -1.57 -13.06 16.53
CA VAL A 401 -1.02 -13.17 17.89
C VAL A 401 -0.20 -11.92 18.24
N PHE A 402 0.59 -11.40 17.30
CA PHE A 402 1.34 -10.15 17.48
C PHE A 402 0.39 -8.98 17.75
N THR A 403 -0.70 -8.82 16.98
CA THR A 403 -1.70 -7.77 17.24
C THR A 403 -2.41 -7.91 18.57
N ILE A 404 -2.71 -9.13 19.01
CA ILE A 404 -3.27 -9.40 20.35
C ILE A 404 -2.25 -9.04 21.42
N SER A 405 -0.96 -9.31 21.19
CA SER A 405 0.13 -9.00 22.12
C SER A 405 0.23 -7.50 22.41
N ILE A 406 -0.02 -6.65 21.40
CA ILE A 406 -0.10 -5.19 21.56
C ILE A 406 -1.20 -4.80 22.56
N CYS A 407 -2.34 -5.51 22.54
CA CYS A 407 -3.47 -5.24 23.44
C CYS A 407 -3.21 -5.69 24.87
N VAL A 408 -2.46 -6.77 25.07
CA VAL A 408 -2.29 -7.40 26.40
C VAL A 408 -1.26 -6.65 27.25
N ASN A 409 -0.08 -6.38 26.70
CA ASN A 409 1.06 -5.83 27.47
C ASN A 409 1.52 -4.45 26.98
N GLY A 410 0.77 -3.80 26.08
CA GLY A 410 1.16 -2.53 25.47
C GLY A 410 2.37 -2.65 24.54
N ILE A 411 2.89 -1.50 24.10
CA ILE A 411 4.00 -1.41 23.11
C ILE A 411 5.34 -1.88 23.69
N GLN A 412 5.55 -1.75 25.00
CA GLN A 412 6.82 -2.11 25.66
C GLN A 412 6.78 -3.51 26.30
N GLY A 413 5.73 -4.29 26.04
CA GLY A 413 5.59 -5.61 26.63
C GLY A 413 6.67 -6.59 26.15
N HIS A 414 7.34 -7.28 27.07
CA HIS A 414 8.31 -8.34 26.73
C HIS A 414 7.69 -9.45 25.86
N PHE A 415 6.40 -9.76 26.05
CA PHE A 415 5.68 -10.70 25.20
C PHE A 415 5.56 -10.20 23.75
N LEU A 416 5.31 -8.90 23.56
CA LEU A 416 5.20 -8.30 22.23
C LEU A 416 6.53 -8.39 21.47
N GLY A 417 7.65 -8.03 22.10
CA GLY A 417 8.95 -8.16 21.43
C GLY A 417 9.39 -9.62 21.25
N GLY A 418 9.00 -10.53 22.14
CA GLY A 418 9.21 -11.98 21.94
C GLY A 418 8.47 -12.49 20.70
N MET A 419 7.21 -12.10 20.54
CA MET A 419 6.45 -12.35 19.31
C MET A 419 7.06 -11.62 18.11
N GLY A 420 7.61 -10.42 18.30
CA GLY A 420 8.38 -9.67 17.30
C GLY A 420 9.57 -10.47 16.77
N CYS A 421 10.37 -11.10 17.64
CA CYS A 421 11.47 -11.98 17.26
C CYS A 421 11.01 -13.20 16.44
N VAL A 422 9.93 -13.86 16.89
CA VAL A 422 9.37 -15.03 16.18
C VAL A 422 8.88 -14.65 14.79
N CYS A 423 8.11 -13.57 14.69
CA CYS A 423 7.63 -13.05 13.41
C CYS A 423 8.79 -12.62 12.53
N PHE A 424 9.81 -11.94 13.09
CA PHE A 424 11.00 -11.49 12.36
C PHE A 424 11.71 -12.67 11.67
N LEU A 425 11.99 -13.75 12.42
CA LEU A 425 12.62 -14.95 11.86
C LEU A 425 11.75 -15.61 10.77
N PHE A 426 10.44 -15.63 10.98
CA PHE A 426 9.51 -16.22 10.03
C PHE A 426 9.38 -15.40 8.73
N SER A 427 9.35 -14.07 8.83
CA SER A 427 9.39 -13.15 7.69
C SER A 427 10.73 -13.23 6.94
N LEU A 428 11.83 -13.43 7.67
CA LEU A 428 13.15 -13.64 7.08
C LEU A 428 13.22 -14.95 6.27
N TYR A 429 12.60 -16.02 6.78
CA TYR A 429 12.39 -17.25 6.02
C TYR A 429 11.54 -17.02 4.76
N GLY A 430 10.46 -16.23 4.88
CA GLY A 430 9.62 -15.82 3.76
C GLY A 430 10.41 -15.09 2.67
N LEU A 431 11.27 -14.14 3.06
CA LEU A 431 12.17 -13.44 2.16
C LEU A 431 13.10 -14.42 1.43
N ALA A 432 13.79 -15.31 2.15
CA ALA A 432 14.69 -16.29 1.54
C ALA A 432 13.96 -17.21 0.55
N ALA A 433 12.76 -17.69 0.93
CA ALA A 433 11.98 -18.59 0.11
C ALA A 433 11.42 -17.93 -1.16
N HIS A 434 10.93 -16.69 -1.07
CA HIS A 434 10.40 -15.96 -2.22
C HIS A 434 11.50 -15.40 -3.11
N ALA A 435 12.59 -14.88 -2.54
CA ALA A 435 13.79 -14.48 -3.30
C ALA A 435 14.35 -15.67 -4.07
N GLY A 436 14.48 -16.84 -3.42
CA GLY A 436 14.94 -18.07 -4.07
C GLY A 436 14.07 -18.53 -5.26
N ARG A 437 12.80 -18.12 -5.31
CA ARG A 437 11.84 -18.47 -6.37
C ARG A 437 11.69 -17.44 -7.48
N LEU A 438 12.39 -16.30 -7.41
CA LEU A 438 12.34 -15.27 -8.47
C LEU A 438 12.82 -15.81 -9.82
N LYS A 439 13.71 -16.80 -9.83
CA LYS A 439 14.07 -17.61 -11.00
C LYS A 439 13.85 -19.09 -10.72
N GLN A 440 13.58 -19.87 -11.77
CA GLN A 440 13.38 -21.31 -11.64
C GLN A 440 14.73 -22.01 -11.36
N THR A 441 14.92 -22.48 -10.13
CA THR A 441 16.05 -23.32 -9.73
C THR A 441 15.62 -24.68 -9.21
N ARG A 442 16.57 -25.63 -9.16
CA ARG A 442 16.37 -26.98 -8.61
C ARG A 442 16.14 -26.98 -7.09
N HIS A 443 16.75 -26.05 -6.37
CA HIS A 443 16.66 -25.98 -4.91
C HIS A 443 15.68 -24.87 -4.52
N LYS A 444 14.52 -25.26 -3.95
CA LYS A 444 13.48 -24.34 -3.50
C LYS A 444 13.16 -24.61 -2.03
N LEU A 445 13.16 -23.57 -1.22
CA LEU A 445 12.71 -23.69 0.17
C LEU A 445 11.20 -24.05 0.21
N PRO A 446 10.80 -24.99 1.10
CA PRO A 446 9.42 -25.45 1.17
C PRO A 446 8.52 -24.40 1.82
N LEU A 447 7.54 -23.86 1.09
CA LEU A 447 6.50 -22.97 1.66
C LEU A 447 5.25 -23.74 2.13
N GLY A 448 5.33 -25.07 2.12
CA GLY A 448 4.20 -25.97 2.30
C GLY A 448 3.31 -26.05 1.06
N ARG A 449 2.69 -27.22 0.84
CA ARG A 449 1.68 -27.39 -0.21
C ARG A 449 0.31 -26.95 0.32
N ARG A 450 -0.64 -26.73 -0.60
CA ARG A 450 -2.06 -26.48 -0.29
C ARG A 450 -2.58 -27.61 0.61
N LEU A 451 -2.91 -27.31 1.85
CA LEU A 451 -3.44 -28.30 2.81
C LEU A 451 -4.84 -28.76 2.39
N PHE A 452 -5.64 -27.86 1.85
CA PHE A 452 -6.98 -28.15 1.37
C PHE A 452 -7.06 -27.93 -0.14
N ASP A 453 -7.66 -28.90 -0.84
CA ASP A 453 -8.02 -28.66 -2.23
C ASP A 453 -9.12 -27.58 -2.29
N ARG A 454 -8.95 -26.62 -3.21
CA ARG A 454 -9.87 -25.49 -3.38
C ARG A 454 -11.30 -25.97 -3.64
N THR A 455 -11.45 -27.14 -4.25
CA THR A 455 -12.73 -27.77 -4.58
C THR A 455 -13.44 -28.33 -3.34
N GLN A 456 -12.71 -29.04 -2.48
CA GLN A 456 -13.23 -29.64 -1.24
C GLN A 456 -13.59 -28.58 -0.22
N LEU A 457 -12.70 -27.59 0.03
CA LEU A 457 -13.01 -26.50 0.96
C LEU A 457 -14.20 -25.68 0.45
N LYS A 458 -14.29 -25.44 -0.86
CA LYS A 458 -15.44 -24.77 -1.47
C LYS A 458 -16.72 -25.55 -1.22
N GLN A 459 -16.73 -26.88 -1.44
CA GLN A 459 -17.91 -27.71 -1.18
C GLN A 459 -18.29 -27.65 0.31
N TYR A 460 -17.31 -27.77 1.22
CA TYR A 460 -17.54 -27.70 2.66
C TYR A 460 -18.11 -26.34 3.09
N LEU A 461 -17.49 -25.22 2.69
CA LEU A 461 -17.99 -23.88 2.96
C LEU A 461 -19.39 -23.70 2.38
N THR A 462 -19.61 -24.11 1.13
CA THR A 462 -20.93 -23.93 0.49
C THR A 462 -22.00 -24.72 1.22
N ILE A 463 -21.72 -25.93 1.70
CA ILE A 463 -22.67 -26.75 2.46
C ILE A 463 -22.97 -26.11 3.82
N ARG A 464 -21.94 -25.74 4.59
CA ARG A 464 -22.11 -25.15 5.94
C ARG A 464 -22.71 -23.74 5.90
N LEU A 465 -22.19 -22.85 5.06
CA LEU A 465 -22.74 -21.51 4.87
C LEU A 465 -24.07 -21.51 4.14
N SER A 466 -24.45 -22.57 3.40
CA SER A 466 -25.80 -22.64 2.84
C SER A 466 -26.87 -22.68 3.91
N TRP A 467 -26.57 -23.16 5.12
CA TRP A 467 -27.52 -23.15 6.22
C TRP A 467 -27.78 -21.72 6.71
N CYS A 468 -26.72 -20.93 6.95
CA CYS A 468 -26.83 -19.51 7.29
C CYS A 468 -27.38 -18.66 6.12
N ALA A 469 -26.99 -18.95 4.88
CA ALA A 469 -27.45 -18.23 3.69
C ALA A 469 -28.92 -18.54 3.34
N ARG A 470 -29.42 -19.76 3.62
CA ARG A 470 -30.84 -20.10 3.52
C ARG A 470 -31.67 -19.36 4.57
N PHE A 471 -31.13 -19.16 5.76
CA PHE A 471 -31.80 -18.47 6.86
C PHE A 471 -31.92 -16.96 6.60
N ILE A 472 -30.88 -16.32 6.03
CA ILE A 472 -30.85 -14.86 5.83
C ILE A 472 -31.42 -14.42 4.48
N TYR A 473 -31.29 -15.22 3.41
CA TYR A 473 -31.62 -14.77 2.04
C TYR A 473 -32.64 -15.63 1.28
N GLY A 474 -33.31 -16.57 1.94
CA GLY A 474 -34.33 -17.41 1.32
C GLY A 474 -33.78 -18.40 0.30
N LYS A 475 -34.64 -19.31 -0.19
CA LYS A 475 -34.27 -20.41 -1.10
C LYS A 475 -33.46 -19.90 -2.31
N ARG A 476 -32.16 -20.17 -2.31
CA ARG A 476 -31.34 -20.22 -3.52
C ARG A 476 -32.04 -21.17 -4.50
N GLN A 477 -32.51 -20.69 -5.66
CA GLN A 477 -32.92 -21.56 -6.76
C GLN A 477 -31.69 -22.26 -7.33
N ALA A 478 -31.18 -23.24 -6.58
CA ALA A 478 -30.25 -24.23 -7.09
C ALA A 478 -31.11 -25.41 -7.56
N GLY A 479 -31.38 -25.48 -8.87
CA GLY A 479 -31.66 -26.75 -9.53
C GLY A 479 -33.07 -26.97 -10.08
N LYS A 480 -33.60 -26.05 -10.90
CA LYS A 480 -34.51 -26.41 -12.01
C LYS A 480 -34.29 -25.44 -13.17
N ASN A 481 -33.21 -25.65 -13.92
CA ASN A 481 -33.10 -25.37 -15.36
C ASN A 481 -31.71 -25.82 -15.83
N LYS A 482 -31.57 -27.12 -16.09
CA LYS A 482 -30.61 -27.63 -17.08
C LYS A 482 -31.14 -27.20 -18.45
N SER A 483 -30.98 -25.94 -18.82
CA SER A 483 -31.05 -25.53 -20.22
C SER A 483 -29.64 -25.25 -20.68
N LYS A 484 -29.30 -25.79 -21.86
CA LYS A 484 -28.11 -25.47 -22.65
C LYS A 484 -27.94 -23.94 -22.71
N PHE A 485 -27.15 -23.37 -21.82
CA PHE A 485 -26.69 -21.99 -21.91
C PHE A 485 -25.19 -22.05 -22.11
N ASP A 486 -24.78 -21.66 -23.31
CA ASP A 486 -23.39 -21.64 -23.75
C ASP A 486 -22.48 -21.03 -22.69
N HIS A 487 -21.42 -21.75 -22.35
CA HIS A 487 -20.34 -21.38 -21.46
C HIS A 487 -19.53 -20.13 -21.89
N LYS A 488 -20.01 -19.34 -22.87
CA LYS A 488 -19.30 -18.20 -23.45
C LYS A 488 -19.81 -16.82 -23.04
N LEU A 489 -21.04 -16.68 -22.52
CA LEU A 489 -21.63 -15.33 -22.34
C LEU A 489 -21.33 -14.66 -20.97
N PHE A 490 -20.94 -15.42 -19.95
CA PHE A 490 -20.52 -14.88 -18.63
C PHE A 490 -19.27 -15.58 -18.11
N SER A 491 -18.36 -15.94 -19.03
CA SER A 491 -16.99 -16.21 -18.59
C SER A 491 -16.48 -14.97 -17.85
N THR A 492 -15.65 -15.20 -16.85
CA THR A 492 -15.04 -14.26 -15.88
C THR A 492 -14.29 -13.06 -16.48
N ASN A 493 -14.46 -12.80 -17.78
CA ASN A 493 -13.87 -11.72 -18.56
C ASN A 493 -14.74 -10.46 -18.61
N PHE A 494 -15.94 -10.44 -18.00
CA PHE A 494 -16.73 -9.20 -17.84
C PHE A 494 -16.09 -8.18 -16.88
N SER A 495 -15.04 -8.58 -16.14
CA SER A 495 -14.21 -7.69 -15.32
C SER A 495 -13.16 -6.91 -16.13
N ASP A 496 -13.06 -7.12 -17.44
CA ASP A 496 -12.10 -6.45 -18.35
C ASP A 496 -12.76 -5.38 -19.26
N MET A 497 -14.01 -4.97 -19.00
CA MET A 497 -14.66 -3.88 -19.78
C MET A 497 -14.16 -2.47 -19.43
N GLY A 498 -13.29 -2.33 -18.42
CA GLY A 498 -12.63 -1.07 -18.07
C GLY A 498 -11.30 -0.90 -18.80
N TYR A 499 -10.93 0.34 -19.12
CA TYR A 499 -9.67 0.73 -19.75
C TYR A 499 -8.38 0.35 -18.97
N SER A 500 -8.51 -0.30 -17.81
CA SER A 500 -7.50 -0.37 -16.76
C SER A 500 -7.10 -1.79 -16.41
N LYS A 501 -5.78 -1.99 -16.26
CA LYS A 501 -5.13 -3.25 -15.90
C LYS A 501 -5.29 -3.66 -14.42
N TYR A 502 -5.80 -2.77 -13.56
CA TYR A 502 -5.93 -3.03 -12.11
C TYR A 502 -7.03 -4.05 -11.82
N ILE A 503 -6.86 -4.93 -10.83
CA ILE A 503 -7.96 -5.76 -10.31
C ILE A 503 -8.85 -4.92 -9.40
N ASN A 504 -10.10 -5.38 -9.19
CA ASN A 504 -11.03 -4.80 -8.25
C ASN A 504 -10.40 -4.65 -6.85
N LEU A 505 -10.49 -3.43 -6.30
CA LEU A 505 -9.86 -3.00 -5.05
C LEU A 505 -10.89 -2.85 -3.91
N ASP A 506 -12.15 -3.23 -4.14
CA ASP A 506 -13.25 -3.19 -3.16
C ASP A 506 -12.89 -3.82 -1.82
N THR A 507 -12.08 -4.89 -1.81
CA THR A 507 -11.60 -5.52 -0.57
C THR A 507 -10.93 -4.50 0.35
N ILE A 508 -10.03 -3.68 -0.20
CA ILE A 508 -9.27 -2.72 0.59
C ILE A 508 -10.20 -1.56 0.99
N GLY A 509 -11.08 -1.10 0.08
CA GLY A 509 -12.05 -0.06 0.37
C GLY A 509 -12.95 -0.38 1.57
N PHE A 510 -13.46 -1.62 1.66
CA PHE A 510 -14.27 -2.03 2.81
C PHE A 510 -13.45 -2.23 4.09
N ALA A 511 -12.25 -2.79 4.00
CA ALA A 511 -11.37 -2.98 5.18
C ALA A 511 -10.98 -1.63 5.80
N VAL A 512 -10.60 -0.67 4.96
CA VAL A 512 -10.20 0.68 5.34
C VAL A 512 -11.33 1.44 6.03
N ASN A 513 -12.56 1.34 5.51
CA ASN A 513 -13.74 1.94 6.14
C ASN A 513 -13.99 1.40 7.54
N ALA A 514 -13.91 0.07 7.71
CA ALA A 514 -14.09 -0.56 9.01
C ALA A 514 -13.03 -0.09 10.03
N VAL A 515 -11.78 0.01 9.60
CA VAL A 515 -10.68 0.50 10.44
C VAL A 515 -10.91 1.96 10.85
N ALA A 516 -11.22 2.82 9.88
CA ALA A 516 -11.46 4.24 10.12
C ALA A 516 -12.63 4.45 11.08
N SER A 517 -13.75 3.74 10.89
CA SER A 517 -14.90 3.85 11.77
C SER A 517 -14.61 3.35 13.18
N LEU A 518 -13.99 2.18 13.32
CA LEU A 518 -13.66 1.61 14.64
C LEU A 518 -12.64 2.45 15.41
N SER A 519 -11.79 3.19 14.72
CA SER A 519 -10.80 4.04 15.37
C SER A 519 -11.43 5.12 16.25
N ILE A 520 -12.62 5.62 15.88
CA ILE A 520 -13.28 6.73 16.58
C ILE A 520 -14.00 6.28 17.86
N LEU A 521 -14.32 4.99 17.99
CA LEU A 521 -15.13 4.45 19.09
C LEU A 521 -14.51 4.54 20.49
N TRP A 522 -13.18 4.62 20.60
CA TRP A 522 -12.48 4.37 21.86
C TRP A 522 -11.32 5.34 22.05
N VAL A 523 -11.63 6.63 22.03
CA VAL A 523 -10.65 7.67 22.33
C VAL A 523 -11.02 8.36 23.63
N PRO A 524 -10.20 8.24 24.69
CA PRO A 524 -10.37 9.11 25.84
C PRO A 524 -10.20 10.57 25.40
N ALA A 525 -10.94 11.50 26.00
CA ALA A 525 -11.03 12.90 25.59
C ALA A 525 -9.67 13.62 25.43
N ASN A 526 -8.62 13.11 26.09
CA ASN A 526 -7.27 13.68 26.09
C ASN A 526 -6.34 13.11 24.99
N PHE A 527 -6.76 12.09 24.23
CA PHE A 527 -5.91 11.31 23.32
C PHE A 527 -6.45 11.23 21.87
N THR A 528 -7.21 12.25 21.43
CA THR A 528 -7.88 12.29 20.12
C THR A 528 -6.92 12.19 18.92
N LEU A 529 -5.64 12.47 19.13
CA LEU A 529 -4.61 12.40 18.09
C LEU A 529 -4.27 10.97 17.67
N LEU A 530 -4.51 9.97 18.52
CA LEU A 530 -4.21 8.57 18.22
C LEU A 530 -5.06 8.03 17.06
N THR A 531 -6.24 8.60 16.81
CA THR A 531 -7.12 8.20 15.71
C THR A 531 -6.76 8.81 14.37
N LEU A 532 -5.98 9.89 14.38
CA LEU A 532 -5.68 10.65 13.18
C LEU A 532 -5.13 9.81 12.01
N PRO A 533 -4.17 8.87 12.16
CA PRO A 533 -3.67 8.09 11.03
C PRO A 533 -4.72 7.11 10.49
N TRP A 534 -5.53 6.53 11.38
CA TRP A 534 -6.58 5.58 11.01
C TRP A 534 -7.70 6.26 10.24
N VAL A 535 -8.01 7.51 10.60
CA VAL A 535 -9.10 8.24 9.96
C VAL A 535 -8.60 8.96 8.71
N SER A 536 -7.51 9.72 8.80
CA SER A 536 -7.04 10.55 7.68
C SER A 536 -6.34 9.73 6.61
N ILE A 537 -5.43 8.84 6.98
CA ILE A 537 -4.57 8.14 6.03
C ILE A 537 -5.26 6.88 5.55
N VAL A 538 -5.70 6.05 6.49
CA VAL A 538 -6.40 4.81 6.15
C VAL A 538 -7.77 5.20 5.58
N GLY A 539 -8.69 5.71 6.40
CA GLY A 539 -10.06 6.08 5.98
C GLY A 539 -10.16 7.13 4.87
N GLY A 540 -9.24 8.08 4.82
CA GLY A 540 -9.29 9.16 3.84
C GLY A 540 -8.50 8.86 2.58
N VAL A 541 -7.18 8.93 2.72
CA VAL A 541 -6.21 8.88 1.63
C VAL A 541 -6.24 7.56 0.86
N VAL A 542 -6.10 6.41 1.55
CA VAL A 542 -6.13 5.09 0.89
C VAL A 542 -7.50 4.82 0.25
N GLN A 543 -8.57 5.31 0.88
CA GLN A 543 -9.92 5.15 0.38
C GLN A 543 -10.18 5.96 -0.89
N MET A 544 -9.66 7.19 -0.98
CA MET A 544 -9.69 7.96 -2.22
C MET A 544 -8.92 7.24 -3.33
N MET A 545 -7.77 6.62 -3.03
CA MET A 545 -7.02 5.82 -4.02
C MET A 545 -7.85 4.66 -4.56
N VAL A 546 -8.55 3.93 -3.68
CA VAL A 546 -9.49 2.87 -4.07
C VAL A 546 -10.52 3.43 -5.04
N GLY A 547 -11.12 4.58 -4.72
CA GLY A 547 -12.08 5.26 -5.58
C GLY A 547 -11.52 5.63 -6.96
N CYS A 548 -10.29 6.16 -7.02
CA CYS A 548 -9.61 6.47 -8.29
C CYS A 548 -9.33 5.21 -9.12
N VAL A 549 -8.96 4.09 -8.50
CA VAL A 549 -8.78 2.81 -9.20
C VAL A 549 -10.11 2.27 -9.73
N CYS A 550 -11.19 2.37 -8.95
CA CYS A 550 -12.54 2.01 -9.40
C CYS A 550 -12.98 2.86 -10.59
N PHE A 551 -12.69 4.17 -10.57
CA PHE A 551 -12.96 5.06 -11.70
C PHE A 551 -12.22 4.61 -12.97
N GLY A 552 -10.93 4.29 -12.86
CA GLY A 552 -10.14 3.79 -14.00
C GLY A 552 -10.69 2.48 -14.60
N ARG A 553 -11.43 1.69 -13.81
CA ARG A 553 -12.11 0.47 -14.26
C ARG A 553 -13.51 0.71 -14.83
N GLY A 554 -14.03 1.93 -14.78
CA GLY A 554 -15.40 2.26 -15.20
C GLY A 554 -16.48 1.89 -14.18
N LEU A 555 -16.10 1.65 -12.92
CA LEU A 555 -17.02 1.41 -11.79
C LEU A 555 -17.45 2.75 -11.20
N THR A 556 -18.40 3.41 -11.85
CA THR A 556 -18.76 4.81 -11.56
C THR A 556 -19.36 4.98 -10.17
N PHE A 557 -20.25 4.08 -9.73
CA PHE A 557 -20.85 4.17 -8.41
C PHE A 557 -19.82 3.93 -7.31
N GLU A 558 -19.07 2.84 -7.39
CA GLU A 558 -18.07 2.45 -6.40
C GLU A 558 -16.99 3.53 -6.28
N SER A 559 -16.58 4.13 -7.40
CA SER A 559 -15.66 5.26 -7.40
C SER A 559 -16.22 6.47 -6.66
N CYS A 560 -17.48 6.84 -6.94
CA CYS A 560 -18.13 7.98 -6.30
C CYS A 560 -18.29 7.74 -4.79
N ALA A 561 -18.78 6.56 -4.39
CA ALA A 561 -18.95 6.19 -3.00
C ALA A 561 -17.63 6.21 -2.23
N PHE A 562 -16.58 5.55 -2.74
CA PHE A 562 -15.28 5.54 -2.04
C PHE A 562 -14.63 6.92 -1.98
N ILE A 563 -14.77 7.76 -3.02
CA ILE A 563 -14.27 9.14 -2.97
C ILE A 563 -15.02 9.95 -1.93
N VAL A 564 -16.36 9.93 -1.92
CA VAL A 564 -17.19 10.66 -0.95
C VAL A 564 -16.89 10.23 0.48
N PHE A 565 -16.79 8.91 0.71
CA PHE A 565 -16.47 8.38 2.02
C PHE A 565 -15.06 8.80 2.46
N GLY A 566 -14.08 8.74 1.54
CA GLY A 566 -12.71 9.17 1.80
C GLY A 566 -12.59 10.67 2.11
N THR A 567 -13.28 11.53 1.35
CA THR A 567 -13.28 12.97 1.63
C THR A 567 -13.98 13.30 2.94
N MET A 568 -15.02 12.57 3.32
CA MET A 568 -15.67 12.74 4.62
C MET A 568 -14.69 12.42 5.75
N TRP A 569 -13.98 11.28 5.67
CA TRP A 569 -12.95 10.92 6.66
C TRP A 569 -11.81 11.94 6.73
N LEU A 570 -11.37 12.45 5.58
CA LEU A 570 -10.34 13.51 5.53
C LEU A 570 -10.77 14.82 6.17
N ILE A 571 -12.05 15.19 6.13
CA ILE A 571 -12.53 16.48 6.62
C ILE A 571 -13.12 16.34 8.02
N LEU A 572 -14.22 15.59 8.16
CA LEU A 572 -14.93 15.44 9.45
C LEU A 572 -14.15 14.56 10.41
N GLY A 573 -13.54 13.51 9.89
CA GLY A 573 -12.77 12.57 10.69
C GLY A 573 -11.45 13.14 11.25
N THR A 574 -10.75 13.99 10.47
CA THR A 574 -9.60 14.74 10.97
C THR A 574 -10.01 15.79 12.00
N ALA A 575 -11.07 16.56 11.72
CA ALA A 575 -11.60 17.55 12.66
C ALA A 575 -11.99 16.91 14.00
N ARG A 576 -12.50 15.67 13.98
CA ARG A 576 -12.75 14.88 15.20
C ARG A 576 -11.49 14.50 15.94
N SER A 577 -10.49 14.01 15.23
CA SER A 577 -9.21 13.58 15.81
C SER A 577 -8.41 14.77 16.37
N LEU A 578 -8.58 15.95 15.78
CA LEU A 578 -7.98 17.20 16.28
C LEU A 578 -8.80 17.86 17.41
N GLY A 579 -9.99 17.35 17.73
CA GLY A 579 -10.87 17.92 18.75
C GLY A 579 -11.54 19.24 18.35
N THR A 580 -11.49 19.64 17.07
CA THR A 580 -11.99 20.94 16.59
C THR A 580 -13.49 20.97 16.30
N LEU A 581 -14.18 19.83 16.40
CA LEU A 581 -15.61 19.70 16.12
C LEU A 581 -16.53 20.43 17.12
N ALA A 582 -16.10 20.59 18.38
CA ALA A 582 -16.90 21.17 19.46
C ALA A 582 -16.52 22.62 19.82
N LEU A 583 -15.62 23.25 19.04
CA LEU A 583 -15.15 24.63 19.22
C LEU A 583 -15.97 25.63 18.37
N ASP A 584 -15.54 26.89 18.27
CA ASP A 584 -16.17 28.02 17.54
C ASP A 584 -16.55 27.74 16.06
N ASN A 585 -16.11 26.62 15.49
CA ASN A 585 -16.39 26.18 14.12
C ASN A 585 -17.63 25.28 13.98
N SER A 586 -18.41 25.08 15.04
CA SER A 586 -19.55 24.14 15.08
C SER A 586 -20.58 24.35 13.96
N VAL A 587 -20.85 25.60 13.56
CA VAL A 587 -21.79 25.92 12.48
C VAL A 587 -21.26 25.45 11.12
N ALA A 588 -20.01 25.75 10.79
CA ALA A 588 -19.38 25.34 9.53
C ALA A 588 -19.31 23.80 9.42
N MET A 589 -18.97 23.13 10.53
CA MET A 589 -18.93 21.67 10.60
C MET A 589 -20.34 21.06 10.45
N SER A 590 -21.37 21.67 11.02
CA SER A 590 -22.76 21.23 10.88
C SER A 590 -23.25 21.33 9.44
N VAL A 591 -22.96 22.45 8.75
CA VAL A 591 -23.29 22.63 7.32
C VAL A 591 -22.57 21.59 6.46
N CYS A 592 -21.30 21.32 6.75
CA CYS A 592 -20.53 20.28 6.07
C CYS A 592 -21.16 18.89 6.24
N SER A 593 -21.54 18.52 7.46
CA SER A 593 -22.22 17.24 7.74
C SER A 593 -23.56 17.14 7.00
N ILE A 594 -24.36 18.21 6.95
CA ILE A 594 -25.63 18.24 6.19
C ILE A 594 -25.38 18.06 4.69
N ALA A 595 -24.34 18.68 4.12
CA ALA A 595 -23.98 18.51 2.71
C ALA A 595 -23.57 17.05 2.39
N TYR A 596 -22.82 16.40 3.28
CA TYR A 596 -22.49 14.97 3.16
C TYR A 596 -23.73 14.09 3.26
N MET A 597 -24.67 14.40 4.16
CA MET A 597 -25.93 13.67 4.27
C MET A 597 -26.78 13.75 3.00
N ILE A 598 -26.93 14.95 2.41
CA ILE A 598 -27.64 15.11 1.13
C ILE A 598 -26.98 14.27 0.04
N THR A 599 -25.64 14.27 -0.02
CA THR A 599 -24.88 13.44 -0.96
C THR A 599 -25.07 11.94 -0.68
N GLY A 600 -25.08 11.55 0.59
CA GLY A 600 -25.29 10.17 1.03
C GLY A 600 -26.69 9.67 0.70
N LEU A 601 -27.73 10.48 0.82
CA LEU A 601 -29.10 10.14 0.36
C LEU A 601 -29.15 9.85 -1.14
N LEU A 602 -28.42 10.61 -1.97
CA LEU A 602 -28.30 10.31 -3.40
C LEU A 602 -27.57 8.99 -3.64
N LEU A 603 -26.49 8.73 -2.90
CA LEU A 603 -25.77 7.45 -2.96
C LEU A 603 -26.64 6.28 -2.50
N ILE A 604 -27.49 6.46 -1.49
CA ILE A 604 -28.47 5.45 -1.05
C ILE A 604 -29.41 5.12 -2.20
N GLY A 605 -29.96 6.13 -2.89
CA GLY A 605 -30.81 5.93 -4.05
C GLY A 605 -30.15 5.10 -5.16
N LEU A 606 -28.88 5.39 -5.46
CA LEU A 606 -28.09 4.64 -6.45
C LEU A 606 -27.75 3.22 -5.97
N SER A 607 -27.43 3.05 -4.68
CA SER A 607 -27.04 1.77 -4.10
C SER A 607 -28.15 0.72 -4.15
N LEU A 608 -29.43 1.14 -4.12
CA LEU A 608 -30.61 0.29 -4.26
C LEU A 608 -30.63 -0.51 -5.58
N VAL A 609 -30.02 0.04 -6.63
CA VAL A 609 -29.95 -0.55 -7.98
C VAL A 609 -28.74 -1.49 -8.14
N ILE A 610 -27.81 -1.50 -7.18
CA ILE A 610 -26.55 -2.24 -7.29
C ILE A 610 -26.59 -3.53 -6.48
N SER A 611 -26.67 -3.44 -5.15
CA SER A 611 -26.73 -4.61 -4.29
C SER A 611 -27.22 -4.26 -2.88
N LYS A 612 -27.78 -5.24 -2.18
CA LYS A 612 -28.19 -5.08 -0.77
C LYS A 612 -27.01 -4.74 0.15
N ALA A 613 -25.84 -5.31 -0.10
CA ALA A 613 -24.64 -5.02 0.67
C ALA A 613 -24.21 -3.55 0.53
N TRP A 614 -24.14 -3.04 -0.70
CA TRP A 614 -23.82 -1.63 -0.97
C TRP A 614 -24.86 -0.68 -0.38
N PHE A 615 -26.15 -1.03 -0.45
CA PHE A 615 -27.20 -0.26 0.22
C PHE A 615 -26.98 -0.19 1.74
N LEU A 616 -26.72 -1.34 2.38
CA LEU A 616 -26.50 -1.39 3.82
C LEU A 616 -25.25 -0.60 4.24
N VAL A 617 -24.15 -0.71 3.51
CA VAL A 617 -22.92 0.08 3.76
C VAL A 617 -23.21 1.57 3.65
N THR A 618 -23.87 2.01 2.56
CA THR A 618 -24.14 3.43 2.32
C THR A 618 -25.14 4.00 3.33
N PHE A 619 -26.16 3.22 3.69
CA PHE A 619 -27.13 3.60 4.72
C PHE A 619 -26.48 3.74 6.10
N LEU A 620 -25.64 2.77 6.51
CA LEU A 620 -24.93 2.86 7.79
C LEU A 620 -23.90 4.00 7.79
N PHE A 621 -23.27 4.29 6.64
CA PHE A 621 -22.39 5.45 6.49
C PHE A 621 -23.13 6.78 6.67
N GLU A 622 -24.35 6.88 6.16
CA GLU A 622 -25.23 8.04 6.37
C GLU A 622 -25.54 8.25 7.86
N LEU A 623 -25.77 7.18 8.61
CA LEU A 623 -25.94 7.26 10.07
C LEU A 623 -24.66 7.72 10.80
N ILE A 624 -23.48 7.39 10.27
CA ILE A 624 -22.21 7.93 10.78
C ILE A 624 -22.15 9.44 10.53
N ALA A 625 -22.50 9.92 9.33
CA ALA A 625 -22.57 11.36 9.05
C ALA A 625 -23.55 12.09 10.00
N LEU A 626 -24.68 11.44 10.34
CA LEU A 626 -25.61 11.95 11.34
C LEU A 626 -24.97 12.00 12.75
N ALA A 627 -24.15 11.02 13.14
CA ALA A 627 -23.41 11.06 14.40
C ALA A 627 -22.46 12.27 14.47
N PHE A 628 -21.76 12.59 13.37
CA PHE A 628 -20.92 13.80 13.27
C PHE A 628 -21.73 15.09 13.42
N LEU A 629 -22.93 15.15 12.84
CA LEU A 629 -23.85 16.29 13.00
C LEU A 629 -24.34 16.44 14.44
N LEU A 630 -24.71 15.34 15.10
CA LEU A 630 -25.14 15.37 16.50
C LEU A 630 -24.00 15.84 17.43
N ASN A 631 -22.76 15.44 17.13
CA ASN A 631 -21.58 15.91 17.85
C ASN A 631 -21.35 17.41 17.63
N SER A 632 -21.45 17.92 16.39
CA SER A 632 -21.28 19.36 16.11
C SER A 632 -22.37 20.22 16.73
N LEU A 633 -23.58 19.68 16.92
CA LEU A 633 -24.69 20.31 17.63
C LEU A 633 -24.62 20.14 19.15
N THR A 634 -23.59 19.48 19.68
CA THR A 634 -23.38 19.25 21.12
C THR A 634 -24.56 18.56 21.83
N VAL A 635 -25.26 17.66 21.12
CA VAL A 635 -26.43 16.96 21.68
C VAL A 635 -26.00 16.03 22.82
N PRO A 636 -26.63 16.10 24.02
CA PRO A 636 -26.30 15.20 25.12
C PRO A 636 -26.58 13.75 24.71
N SER A 637 -25.63 12.84 24.95
CA SER A 637 -25.67 11.41 24.60
C SER A 637 -25.33 11.03 23.15
N TYR A 638 -24.74 11.93 22.34
CA TYR A 638 -24.29 11.58 20.98
C TYR A 638 -23.28 10.41 20.96
N ALA A 639 -22.45 10.27 22.00
CA ALA A 639 -21.43 9.22 22.09
C ALA A 639 -22.05 7.81 22.11
N SER A 640 -23.18 7.63 22.80
CA SER A 640 -23.89 6.35 22.84
C SER A 640 -24.46 5.99 21.46
N TYR A 641 -24.99 6.99 20.74
CA TYR A 641 -25.49 6.82 19.38
C TYR A 641 -24.36 6.43 18.40
N GLU A 642 -23.22 7.11 18.48
CA GLU A 642 -22.04 6.82 17.67
C GLU A 642 -21.58 5.36 17.84
N VAL A 643 -21.54 4.86 19.08
CA VAL A 643 -21.23 3.45 19.36
C VAL A 643 -22.21 2.49 18.70
N ILE A 644 -23.51 2.77 18.83
CA ILE A 644 -24.59 1.92 18.29
C ILE A 644 -24.55 1.86 16.76
N VAL A 645 -24.11 2.91 16.08
CA VAL A 645 -24.05 2.97 14.61
C VAL A 645 -22.75 2.40 14.05
N VAL A 646 -21.62 2.76 14.64
CA VAL A 646 -20.31 2.39 14.09
C VAL A 646 -20.03 0.90 14.20
N LEU A 647 -20.50 0.23 15.27
CA LEU A 647 -20.33 -1.22 15.41
C LEU A 647 -20.99 -1.99 14.25
N PRO A 648 -22.30 -1.83 13.96
CA PRO A 648 -22.92 -2.41 12.77
C PRO A 648 -22.20 -2.05 11.46
N PHE A 649 -21.78 -0.79 11.28
CA PHE A 649 -21.07 -0.37 10.07
C PHE A 649 -19.76 -1.14 9.87
N ALA A 650 -18.98 -1.31 10.95
CA ALA A 650 -17.74 -2.08 10.92
C ALA A 650 -18.00 -3.56 10.62
N PHE A 651 -19.04 -4.17 11.21
CA PHE A 651 -19.42 -5.55 10.92
C PHE A 651 -19.86 -5.77 9.47
N VAL A 652 -20.67 -4.86 8.93
CA VAL A 652 -21.11 -4.92 7.53
C VAL A 652 -19.94 -4.71 6.58
N SER A 653 -19.03 -3.78 6.90
CA SER A 653 -17.80 -3.56 6.13
C SER A 653 -16.89 -4.79 6.18
N LEU A 654 -16.76 -5.47 7.32
CA LEU A 654 -16.02 -6.72 7.44
C LEU A 654 -16.66 -7.84 6.59
N TYR A 655 -17.99 -7.92 6.58
CA TYR A 655 -18.71 -8.85 5.72
C TYR A 655 -18.44 -8.59 4.24
N CYS A 656 -18.49 -7.32 3.82
CA CYS A 656 -18.20 -6.92 2.44
C CYS A 656 -16.74 -7.18 2.05
N PHE A 657 -15.80 -6.93 2.97
CA PHE A 657 -14.40 -7.30 2.82
C PHE A 657 -14.24 -8.81 2.58
N LEU A 658 -14.85 -9.65 3.43
CA LEU A 658 -14.81 -11.10 3.28
C LEU A 658 -15.42 -11.54 1.96
N ALA A 659 -16.59 -11.01 1.59
CA ALA A 659 -17.26 -11.35 0.34
C ALA A 659 -16.40 -11.02 -0.87
N ALA A 660 -15.77 -9.84 -0.87
CA ALA A 660 -14.86 -9.41 -1.91
C ALA A 660 -13.56 -10.24 -1.94
N ALA A 661 -13.01 -10.63 -0.79
CA ALA A 661 -11.80 -11.45 -0.69
C ALA A 661 -12.05 -12.89 -1.19
N PHE A 662 -13.19 -13.49 -0.82
CA PHE A 662 -13.58 -14.78 -1.35
C PHE A 662 -13.84 -14.71 -2.87
N LYS A 663 -14.47 -13.64 -3.35
CA LYS A 663 -14.71 -13.41 -4.78
C LYS A 663 -13.39 -13.29 -5.56
N SER A 664 -12.39 -12.58 -5.03
CA SER A 664 -11.11 -12.37 -5.70
C SER A 664 -10.27 -13.65 -5.82
N ILE A 665 -10.36 -14.55 -4.84
CA ILE A 665 -9.55 -15.77 -4.78
C ILE A 665 -10.15 -16.93 -5.57
N TRP A 666 -11.48 -17.11 -5.49
CA TRP A 666 -12.18 -18.20 -6.16
C TRP A 666 -12.80 -17.80 -7.51
N GLY A 667 -12.73 -16.52 -7.88
CA GLY A 667 -13.30 -15.99 -9.11
C GLY A 667 -14.83 -16.09 -9.19
N ARG A 668 -15.50 -16.38 -8.07
CA ARG A 668 -16.96 -16.52 -7.97
C ARG A 668 -17.45 -16.03 -6.61
N GLU A 669 -18.69 -15.55 -6.58
CA GLU A 669 -19.35 -15.10 -5.36
C GLU A 669 -19.71 -16.29 -4.46
N LEU A 670 -18.94 -16.47 -3.38
CA LEU A 670 -19.18 -17.46 -2.34
C LEU A 670 -20.15 -16.92 -1.28
N LEU A 671 -19.88 -15.71 -0.77
CA LEU A 671 -20.77 -14.99 0.13
C LEU A 671 -21.73 -14.11 -0.69
N PRO A 672 -23.04 -14.15 -0.40
CA PRO A 672 -24.03 -13.37 -1.15
C PRO A 672 -23.94 -11.88 -0.80
N THR A 673 -23.61 -11.04 -1.76
CA THR A 673 -23.73 -9.57 -1.64
C THR A 673 -25.18 -9.08 -1.82
N GLY A 674 -26.07 -9.98 -2.24
CA GLY A 674 -27.50 -9.74 -2.42
C GLY A 674 -27.82 -9.11 -3.77
N THR A 675 -28.95 -9.52 -4.36
CA THR A 675 -29.47 -8.92 -5.59
C THR A 675 -29.91 -7.47 -5.36
N PRO A 676 -29.89 -6.61 -6.39
CA PRO A 676 -30.41 -5.25 -6.27
C PRO A 676 -31.85 -5.25 -5.77
N ILE A 677 -32.18 -4.24 -4.95
CA ILE A 677 -33.52 -4.08 -4.35
C ILE A 677 -34.49 -3.57 -5.40
N ILE A 678 -34.07 -2.56 -6.16
CA ILE A 678 -34.81 -2.05 -7.32
C ILE A 678 -34.20 -2.69 -8.56
N GLN A 679 -34.87 -3.71 -9.07
CA GLN A 679 -34.57 -4.22 -10.40
C GLN A 679 -35.16 -3.26 -11.41
N VAL A 680 -34.32 -2.42 -12.03
CA VAL A 680 -34.72 -1.64 -13.21
C VAL A 680 -34.87 -2.62 -14.37
N SER A 681 -36.02 -3.29 -14.37
CA SER A 681 -36.37 -4.37 -15.28
C SER A 681 -36.74 -3.78 -16.63
N TYR A 682 -35.74 -3.50 -17.47
CA TYR A 682 -35.94 -3.39 -18.92
C TYR A 682 -34.65 -3.64 -19.72
N LEU A 683 -33.48 -3.30 -19.18
CA LEU A 683 -32.19 -3.50 -19.88
C LEU A 683 -31.45 -4.80 -19.53
N HIS A 684 -31.70 -5.39 -18.34
CA HIS A 684 -31.02 -6.62 -17.90
C HIS A 684 -31.67 -7.93 -18.39
N SER A 685 -32.91 -7.86 -18.88
CA SER A 685 -33.69 -9.03 -19.33
C SER A 685 -33.35 -9.46 -20.78
N GLN A 686 -32.86 -8.54 -21.62
CA GLN A 686 -32.49 -8.86 -22.99
C GLN A 686 -30.98 -8.98 -23.15
N GLY A 687 -30.46 -10.13 -22.76
CA GLY A 687 -29.04 -10.54 -22.87
C GLY A 687 -28.44 -10.55 -24.27
N ASN A 688 -29.10 -9.98 -25.29
CA ASN A 688 -28.59 -9.78 -26.65
C ASN A 688 -28.91 -8.39 -27.25
N ARG A 689 -29.56 -7.47 -26.52
CA ARG A 689 -29.93 -6.13 -27.04
C ARG A 689 -29.64 -4.96 -26.09
N ALA A 690 -28.99 -5.21 -24.95
CA ALA A 690 -28.43 -4.12 -24.18
C ALA A 690 -27.33 -3.44 -25.00
N PHE A 691 -27.61 -2.22 -25.46
CA PHE A 691 -26.66 -1.33 -26.14
C PHE A 691 -25.58 -0.93 -25.12
N TRP A 692 -24.65 -1.83 -24.85
CA TRP A 692 -23.41 -1.46 -24.18
C TRP A 692 -22.58 -0.72 -25.23
N ALA A 693 -22.65 0.62 -25.20
CA ALA A 693 -21.66 1.42 -25.90
C ALA A 693 -20.29 0.96 -25.39
N HIS A 694 -19.42 0.48 -26.28
CA HIS A 694 -18.02 0.24 -25.95
C HIS A 694 -17.50 1.44 -25.17
N ALA A 695 -16.83 1.22 -24.02
CA ALA A 695 -16.26 2.29 -23.20
C ALA A 695 -15.38 3.26 -24.04
N GLN A 696 -14.83 2.77 -25.16
CA GLN A 696 -14.13 3.53 -26.23
C GLN A 696 -14.93 4.65 -26.92
N LYS A 697 -16.27 4.63 -26.86
CA LYS A 697 -17.15 5.57 -27.56
C LYS A 697 -17.88 6.57 -26.63
N GLN A 698 -17.72 6.50 -25.32
CA GLN A 698 -18.34 7.47 -24.41
C GLN A 698 -17.56 8.79 -24.41
N SER A 699 -18.07 9.78 -25.12
CA SER A 699 -17.54 11.15 -25.20
C SER A 699 -17.55 11.91 -23.86
N GLY A 700 -18.36 11.47 -22.88
CA GLY A 700 -18.41 12.10 -21.54
C GLY A 700 -17.13 11.90 -20.72
N VAL A 701 -16.43 10.77 -20.89
CA VAL A 701 -15.15 10.51 -20.21
C VAL A 701 -14.03 11.40 -20.78
N LYS A 702 -14.10 11.73 -22.07
CA LYS A 702 -13.13 12.61 -22.74
C LYS A 702 -13.17 14.05 -22.23
N GLY A 703 -14.34 14.55 -21.81
CA GLY A 703 -14.50 15.90 -21.25
C GLY A 703 -14.10 15.99 -19.78
N LEU A 704 -14.51 15.02 -18.96
CA LEU A 704 -14.25 15.04 -17.51
C LEU A 704 -12.78 14.78 -17.13
N GLN A 705 -12.03 14.04 -17.96
CA GLN A 705 -10.62 13.77 -17.72
C GLN A 705 -9.72 15.00 -17.96
N VAL A 706 -10.15 15.91 -18.85
CA VAL A 706 -9.52 17.23 -19.05
C VAL A 706 -9.80 18.14 -17.86
N SER A 707 -11.02 18.11 -17.31
CA SER A 707 -11.39 18.87 -16.10
C SER A 707 -10.64 18.38 -14.84
N PHE A 708 -10.43 17.07 -14.67
CA PHE A 708 -9.63 16.53 -13.58
C PHE A 708 -8.12 16.85 -13.73
N SER A 709 -7.62 16.89 -14.96
CA SER A 709 -6.25 17.33 -15.24
C SER A 709 -6.06 18.81 -14.90
N LEU A 710 -7.06 19.65 -15.20
CA LEU A 710 -7.12 21.06 -14.79
C LEU A 710 -7.25 21.23 -13.27
N LEU A 711 -8.00 20.37 -12.58
CA LEU A 711 -8.10 20.38 -11.11
C LEU A 711 -6.76 19.98 -10.47
N SER A 712 -6.03 19.01 -11.03
CA SER A 712 -4.69 18.63 -10.55
C SER A 712 -3.64 19.70 -10.82
N LEU A 713 -3.73 20.41 -11.97
CA LEU A 713 -2.89 21.57 -12.27
C LEU A 713 -3.22 22.77 -11.38
N SER A 714 -4.48 22.90 -10.96
CA SER A 714 -4.91 23.94 -10.02
C SER A 714 -4.58 23.62 -8.57
N LEU A 715 -4.42 22.34 -8.20
CA LEU A 715 -3.92 21.90 -6.88
C LEU A 715 -2.37 21.90 -6.81
N SER A 716 -1.69 21.79 -7.95
CA SER A 716 -0.23 21.89 -8.08
C SER A 716 0.26 23.34 -8.20
N LYS A 717 -0.57 24.29 -8.61
CA LYS A 717 -0.29 25.74 -8.56
C LYS A 717 -0.63 26.29 -7.18
#